data_AF-A0A9Q8Q611-F1
#
_entry.id   AF-A0A9Q8Q611-F1
#
_cell.length_a   1.000
_cell.length_b   1.000
_cell.length_c   1.000
_cell.angle_alpha   90.00
_cell.angle_beta   90.00
_cell.angle_gamma   90.00
#
_symmetry.space_group_name_H-M   'P 1'
#
loop_
_entity.id
_entity.type
_entity.pdbx_description
1 polymer ?
#
loop_
_entity_poly.entity_id
_entity_poly.type
_entity_poly.pdbx_seq_one_letter_code
_entity_poly.pdbx_strand_id
1 'polypeptide(L)'
;MSSPPRAEASDGHDERPLLAQWGVDEALRRSMEDGGVRNDETSPLLSSNASSAGPPANGAAAAKAVDETQTTKSMWYMTMLTISVGGLQIAWSVELSNGSPYLLSLGLSKSLMALVWIAGPMTGTLVVPYVGVLSDHSRRPWGKRRPYMVGGSVATILGLLFLAWAREIVGGILSIFGADPASEGVKTVIIIAAVVGIYVLDIAINTVQAAIRAFMVDCAPAHQQELANAMASRLTGVGNIVGFIAGYIDLPAHLWFLGDTQFKILCVIACVALGVSIALSTLTIHERDPRADGSPAKKAPGFVPFFLTIFKSIKRLPPQTRRVCQVQFCAWVGFFPLLFYTSSYIGDIYIQPYLEQNPHMTPEELDKLYEKATRVGTFALLINAIVSLSTNVFLPFFIAPTFDSQPVSATNAPGHGTGMTTTMTTTVDSEGRGRPWLERLRIPGFTLKRAWLGSLALFAGAMFCTLFVRSVRGATALIGLAGVTWAMALWAPWAIISAEISRQNAINRAKKLQDMSCQADVPSTSLPSLNGELSHGASPGAHVDEEEDEEETDRTGVILGIHNMAIAVPQIIATVGSSIIFKFLQKPRGTPGDRSMAVVMALGGGFVLLSCFFAVSVRDRPPELPEEVVVEEQLEAPGGEASSH
;
A
#
# COMPACT_ATOMS: atom_id res chain seq x y z
N MET A 1 -31.12 -71.94 19.32
CA MET A 1 -30.33 -73.04 18.73
C MET A 1 -30.06 -72.68 17.28
N SER A 2 -28.78 -72.66 16.88
CA SER A 2 -28.23 -72.88 15.53
C SER A 2 -28.81 -72.15 14.29
N SER A 3 -27.99 -71.28 13.69
CA SER A 3 -28.05 -70.76 12.30
C SER A 3 -27.76 -71.86 11.24
N PRO A 4 -27.59 -71.60 9.91
CA PRO A 4 -28.30 -70.82 8.85
C PRO A 4 -28.67 -71.77 7.63
N PRO A 5 -28.94 -71.38 6.32
CA PRO A 5 -27.98 -70.78 5.34
C PRO A 5 -28.54 -69.87 4.18
N ARG A 6 -27.58 -69.32 3.40
CA ARG A 6 -27.53 -68.71 2.02
C ARG A 6 -28.49 -69.30 0.94
N ALA A 7 -28.75 -68.78 -0.28
CA ALA A 7 -28.34 -67.68 -1.20
C ALA A 7 -29.50 -67.51 -2.25
N GLU A 8 -29.67 -66.42 -3.04
CA GLU A 8 -29.10 -66.17 -4.38
C GLU A 8 -29.68 -64.86 -4.99
N ALA A 9 -28.99 -64.34 -6.01
CA ALA A 9 -29.13 -63.03 -6.65
C ALA A 9 -30.24 -62.92 -7.73
N SER A 10 -30.73 -61.69 -7.98
CA SER A 10 -30.88 -61.08 -9.32
C SER A 10 -31.42 -59.66 -9.21
N ASP A 11 -30.78 -58.76 -9.94
CA ASP A 11 -30.89 -57.31 -9.95
C ASP A 11 -32.16 -56.81 -10.67
N GLY A 12 -32.68 -55.67 -10.22
CA GLY A 12 -33.93 -55.05 -10.68
C GLY A 12 -33.71 -53.87 -11.62
N HIS A 13 -34.53 -53.83 -12.67
CA HIS A 13 -34.82 -52.66 -13.49
C HIS A 13 -35.39 -51.51 -12.64
N ASP A 14 -34.99 -50.27 -12.94
CA ASP A 14 -35.89 -49.14 -12.75
C ASP A 14 -35.65 -47.99 -13.76
N GLU A 15 -36.71 -47.23 -13.97
CA GLU A 15 -37.11 -46.57 -15.21
C GLU A 15 -36.50 -45.17 -15.48
N ARG A 16 -36.38 -44.80 -16.77
CA ARG A 16 -36.31 -43.42 -17.33
C ARG A 16 -37.65 -43.17 -18.08
N PRO A 17 -38.11 -41.95 -18.52
CA PRO A 17 -37.37 -40.73 -18.93
C PRO A 17 -38.11 -39.38 -18.56
N LEU A 18 -37.63 -38.15 -18.76
CA LEU A 18 -37.61 -37.33 -19.99
C LEU A 18 -37.16 -35.88 -19.62
N LEU A 19 -35.90 -35.53 -19.82
CA LEU A 19 -35.45 -34.16 -20.13
C LEU A 19 -34.23 -34.25 -21.07
N ALA A 20 -34.45 -34.97 -22.16
CA ALA A 20 -33.61 -34.93 -23.35
C ALA A 20 -33.99 -33.70 -24.17
N GLN A 21 -33.36 -32.57 -23.90
CA GLN A 21 -33.20 -31.46 -24.84
C GLN A 21 -32.13 -30.54 -24.27
N TRP A 22 -31.19 -30.10 -25.12
CA TRP A 22 -29.94 -29.36 -24.85
C TRP A 22 -28.71 -30.28 -24.71
N GLY A 23 -28.19 -30.69 -25.89
CA GLY A 23 -27.01 -31.52 -26.05
C GLY A 23 -25.70 -30.80 -25.75
N VAL A 24 -25.20 -30.92 -24.53
CA VAL A 24 -23.88 -30.41 -24.11
C VAL A 24 -22.98 -31.50 -23.48
N ASP A 25 -23.48 -32.71 -23.22
CA ASP A 25 -22.77 -33.67 -22.35
C ASP A 25 -21.75 -34.60 -23.03
N GLU A 26 -21.72 -34.73 -24.37
CA GLU A 26 -20.77 -35.65 -25.03
C GLU A 26 -19.38 -35.02 -25.26
N ALA A 27 -19.30 -33.68 -25.33
CA ALA A 27 -18.04 -32.95 -25.43
C ALA A 27 -17.32 -32.84 -24.07
N LEU A 28 -18.10 -32.74 -22.98
CA LEU A 28 -17.58 -32.66 -21.62
C LEU A 28 -16.99 -34.02 -21.18
N ARG A 29 -17.60 -35.12 -21.60
CA ARG A 29 -17.15 -36.48 -21.23
C ARG A 29 -15.86 -36.89 -21.95
N ARG A 30 -15.69 -36.53 -23.23
CA ARG A 30 -14.42 -36.73 -23.95
C ARG A 30 -13.26 -35.87 -23.44
N SER A 31 -13.55 -34.69 -22.88
CA SER A 31 -12.53 -33.84 -22.25
C SER A 31 -12.03 -34.36 -20.90
N MET A 32 -12.70 -35.35 -20.29
CA MET A 32 -12.30 -35.93 -19.00
C MET A 32 -11.53 -37.26 -19.12
N GLU A 33 -11.45 -37.87 -20.31
CA GLU A 33 -10.74 -39.15 -20.53
C GLU A 33 -9.39 -39.00 -21.26
N ASP A 34 -9.07 -37.83 -21.82
CA ASP A 34 -7.84 -37.61 -22.58
C ASP A 34 -7.09 -36.36 -22.06
N GLY A 35 -6.09 -36.56 -21.20
CA GLY A 35 -5.35 -35.45 -20.59
C GLY A 35 -4.37 -35.86 -19.51
N GLY A 36 -3.54 -36.87 -19.79
CA GLY A 36 -2.37 -37.19 -18.99
C GLY A 36 -1.39 -36.01 -18.95
N VAL A 37 -0.96 -35.68 -17.73
CA VAL A 37 0.26 -34.97 -17.32
C VAL A 37 1.02 -34.24 -18.43
N ARG A 38 0.94 -32.90 -18.43
CA ARG A 38 1.93 -32.03 -19.07
C ARG A 38 1.98 -30.67 -18.39
N ASN A 39 2.72 -30.60 -17.29
CA ASN A 39 3.13 -29.34 -16.65
C ASN A 39 4.60 -29.10 -17.02
N ASP A 40 4.86 -28.16 -17.92
CA ASP A 40 6.17 -27.54 -18.09
C ASP A 40 5.93 -26.05 -18.39
N GLU A 41 5.78 -25.25 -17.33
CA GLU A 41 5.99 -23.79 -17.35
C GLU A 41 6.75 -23.43 -16.07
N THR A 42 8.07 -23.53 -16.14
CA THR A 42 8.98 -23.07 -15.08
C THR A 42 9.16 -21.56 -15.19
N SER A 43 8.61 -20.82 -14.22
CA SER A 43 8.98 -19.41 -13.99
C SER A 43 10.39 -19.33 -13.37
N PRO A 44 11.25 -18.39 -13.80
CA PRO A 44 12.68 -18.36 -13.46
C PRO A 44 13.01 -17.82 -12.05
N LEU A 45 12.08 -17.96 -11.08
CA LEU A 45 12.26 -17.45 -9.71
C LEU A 45 12.09 -18.52 -8.62
N LEU A 46 12.01 -19.80 -8.96
CA LEU A 46 11.96 -20.88 -7.97
C LEU A 46 12.89 -22.02 -8.36
N SER A 47 13.84 -22.33 -7.47
CA SER A 47 14.68 -23.52 -7.53
C SER A 47 13.84 -24.76 -7.23
N SER A 48 13.93 -25.78 -8.08
CA SER A 48 13.39 -27.11 -7.81
C SER A 48 14.39 -27.88 -6.95
N ASN A 49 14.24 -27.87 -5.63
CA ASN A 49 14.97 -28.79 -4.76
C ASN A 49 14.01 -29.76 -4.05
N ALA A 50 13.78 -30.90 -4.69
CA ALA A 50 13.30 -32.11 -4.02
C ALA A 50 14.12 -33.30 -4.54
N SER A 51 15.35 -33.41 -4.05
CA SER A 51 16.15 -34.63 -4.22
C SER A 51 15.47 -35.78 -3.46
N SER A 52 15.12 -36.81 -4.23
CA SER A 52 14.74 -38.16 -3.85
C SER A 52 15.21 -38.64 -2.46
N ALA A 53 14.28 -38.73 -1.51
CA ALA A 53 14.31 -39.69 -0.42
C ALA A 53 12.85 -40.08 -0.09
N GLY A 54 12.58 -41.38 0.05
CA GLY A 54 11.24 -41.98 0.08
C GLY A 54 10.27 -41.40 1.12
N PRO A 55 8.94 -41.65 0.97
CA PRO A 55 7.92 -40.89 1.66
C PRO A 55 7.73 -41.36 3.10
N PRO A 56 7.58 -40.45 4.08
CA PRO A 56 6.65 -40.63 5.17
C PRO A 56 5.26 -40.15 4.71
N ALA A 57 4.22 -40.91 5.06
CA ALA A 57 2.84 -40.82 4.55
C ALA A 57 2.06 -39.50 4.82
N ASN A 58 2.73 -38.42 5.26
CA ASN A 58 2.10 -37.12 5.56
C ASN A 58 2.45 -35.99 4.57
N GLY A 59 3.32 -36.23 3.57
CA GLY A 59 3.75 -35.20 2.60
C GLY A 59 2.72 -34.83 1.53
N ALA A 60 1.79 -35.73 1.20
CA ALA A 60 0.80 -35.50 0.14
C ALA A 60 -0.25 -34.43 0.50
N ALA A 61 -0.59 -34.28 1.79
CA ALA A 61 -1.50 -33.23 2.25
C ALA A 61 -0.82 -31.84 2.26
N ALA A 62 0.48 -31.78 2.57
CA ALA A 62 1.25 -30.54 2.56
C ALA A 62 1.53 -30.07 1.12
N ALA A 63 1.90 -30.97 0.21
CA ALA A 63 2.11 -30.65 -1.21
C ALA A 63 0.81 -30.20 -1.90
N LYS A 64 -0.33 -30.85 -1.60
CA LYS A 64 -1.64 -30.47 -2.15
C LYS A 64 -2.16 -29.13 -1.59
N ALA A 65 -1.80 -28.78 -0.35
CA ALA A 65 -2.13 -27.49 0.27
C ALA A 65 -1.25 -26.33 -0.19
N VAL A 66 -0.04 -26.60 -0.69
CA VAL A 66 0.82 -25.57 -1.33
C VAL A 66 0.27 -25.23 -2.72
N ASP A 67 -0.22 -26.23 -3.46
CA ASP A 67 -0.77 -26.06 -4.82
C ASP A 67 -2.07 -25.24 -4.86
N GLU A 68 -3.00 -25.42 -3.89
CA GLU A 68 -4.25 -24.64 -3.83
C GLU A 68 -4.05 -23.13 -3.58
N THR A 69 -2.95 -22.73 -2.93
CA THR A 69 -2.67 -21.31 -2.60
C THR A 69 -2.21 -20.49 -3.79
N GLN A 70 -1.58 -21.12 -4.79
CA GLN A 70 -1.13 -20.46 -6.03
C GLN A 70 -2.18 -20.54 -7.15
N THR A 71 -3.35 -21.12 -6.90
CA THR A 71 -4.44 -21.13 -7.89
C THR A 71 -4.92 -19.72 -8.20
N THR A 72 -5.03 -19.42 -9.49
CA THR A 72 -5.60 -18.18 -10.03
C THR A 72 -6.98 -17.92 -9.40
N LYS A 73 -7.11 -16.82 -8.64
CA LYS A 73 -8.38 -16.42 -8.01
C LYS A 73 -9.17 -15.51 -8.93
N SER A 74 -10.49 -15.47 -8.70
CA SER A 74 -11.40 -14.62 -9.48
C SER A 74 -11.27 -13.14 -9.11
N MET A 75 -11.68 -12.26 -10.02
CA MET A 75 -11.75 -10.81 -9.76
C MET A 75 -12.63 -10.46 -8.56
N TRP A 76 -13.67 -11.26 -8.30
CA TRP A 76 -14.53 -11.08 -7.13
C TRP A 76 -13.78 -11.34 -5.83
N TYR A 77 -12.98 -12.42 -5.77
CA TYR A 77 -12.12 -12.72 -4.64
C TYR A 77 -11.14 -11.57 -4.39
N MET A 78 -10.49 -11.07 -5.44
CA MET A 78 -9.56 -9.92 -5.34
C MET A 78 -10.25 -8.66 -4.83
N THR A 79 -11.50 -8.42 -5.24
CA THR A 79 -12.29 -7.28 -4.77
C THR A 79 -12.63 -7.44 -3.29
N MET A 80 -13.08 -8.62 -2.85
CA MET A 80 -13.38 -8.89 -1.43
C MET A 80 -12.14 -8.91 -0.53
N LEU A 81 -11.00 -9.31 -1.07
CA LEU A 81 -9.71 -9.23 -0.38
C LEU A 81 -9.32 -7.77 -0.08
N THR A 82 -9.61 -6.87 -1.02
CA THR A 82 -9.14 -5.47 -0.98
C THR A 82 -10.19 -4.48 -0.49
N ILE A 83 -11.46 -4.88 -0.33
CA ILE A 83 -12.59 -4.02 0.06
C ILE A 83 -12.36 -3.26 1.37
N SER A 84 -11.63 -3.88 2.32
CA SER A 84 -11.25 -3.30 3.61
C SER A 84 -10.38 -2.05 3.46
N VAL A 85 -9.56 -1.95 2.40
CA VAL A 85 -8.77 -0.76 2.08
C VAL A 85 -9.68 0.44 1.80
N GLY A 86 -10.77 0.22 1.06
CA GLY A 86 -11.75 1.28 0.75
C GLY A 86 -12.46 1.79 2.01
N GLY A 87 -12.89 0.89 2.91
CA GLY A 87 -13.54 1.26 4.17
C GLY A 87 -12.61 2.02 5.12
N LEU A 88 -11.35 1.58 5.24
CA LEU A 88 -10.33 2.30 6.01
C LEU A 88 -10.05 3.69 5.41
N GLN A 89 -10.08 3.82 4.08
CA GLN A 89 -9.84 5.12 3.45
C GLN A 89 -10.95 6.13 3.74
N ILE A 90 -12.18 5.69 3.96
CA ILE A 90 -13.26 6.59 4.41
C ILE A 90 -12.94 7.13 5.81
N ALA A 91 -12.41 6.32 6.73
CA ALA A 91 -11.95 6.82 8.04
C ALA A 91 -10.84 7.86 7.90
N TRP A 92 -9.81 7.59 7.09
CA TRP A 92 -8.77 8.56 6.75
C TRP A 92 -9.33 9.85 6.15
N SER A 93 -10.35 9.76 5.29
CA SER A 93 -10.95 10.95 4.68
C SER A 93 -11.60 11.87 5.71
N VAL A 94 -12.27 11.31 6.73
CA VAL A 94 -12.88 12.08 7.82
C VAL A 94 -11.81 12.81 8.62
N GLU A 95 -10.72 12.11 8.93
CA GLU A 95 -9.59 12.66 9.66
C GLU A 95 -8.88 13.79 8.89
N LEU A 96 -8.60 13.58 7.60
CA LEU A 96 -7.95 14.57 6.73
C LEU A 96 -8.83 15.81 6.51
N SER A 97 -10.14 15.66 6.32
CA SER A 97 -11.01 16.80 6.04
C SER A 97 -11.51 17.52 7.30
N ASN A 98 -11.80 16.80 8.39
CA ASN A 98 -12.44 17.37 9.57
C ASN A 98 -11.59 17.36 10.83
N GLY A 99 -10.47 16.62 10.89
CA GLY A 99 -9.64 16.53 12.09
C GLY A 99 -9.12 17.90 12.55
N SER A 100 -8.53 18.68 11.64
CA SER A 100 -8.02 20.02 11.96
C SER A 100 -9.15 21.00 12.34
N PRO A 101 -10.24 21.14 11.56
CA PRO A 101 -11.40 21.94 11.96
C PRO A 101 -12.00 21.55 13.32
N TYR A 102 -12.08 20.25 13.63
CA TYR A 102 -12.58 19.74 14.91
C TYR A 102 -11.67 20.13 16.09
N LEU A 103 -10.36 19.95 15.97
CA LEU A 103 -9.41 20.38 17.01
C LEU A 103 -9.50 21.89 17.24
N LEU A 104 -9.58 22.68 16.17
CA LEU A 104 -9.75 24.13 16.29
C LEU A 104 -11.10 24.50 16.91
N SER A 105 -12.18 23.74 16.67
CA SER A 105 -13.50 24.00 17.26
C SER A 105 -13.54 23.69 18.75
N LEU A 106 -12.71 22.77 19.24
CA LEU A 106 -12.53 22.51 20.67
C LEU A 106 -11.78 23.64 21.39
N GLY A 107 -11.18 24.57 20.66
CA GLY A 107 -10.45 25.71 21.22
C GLY A 107 -8.93 25.55 21.19
N LEU A 108 -8.37 24.53 20.53
CA LEU A 108 -6.92 24.47 20.31
C LEU A 108 -6.48 25.62 19.41
N SER A 109 -5.29 26.16 19.69
CA SER A 109 -4.60 27.03 18.74
C SER A 109 -4.05 26.22 17.55
N LYS A 110 -3.83 26.86 16.39
CA LYS A 110 -3.22 26.22 15.21
C LYS A 110 -1.83 25.66 15.54
N SER A 111 -1.09 26.33 16.44
CA SER A 111 0.21 25.88 16.95
C SER A 111 0.12 24.55 17.71
N LEU A 112 -0.84 24.39 18.62
CA LEU A 112 -1.06 23.13 19.34
C LEU A 112 -1.63 22.06 18.43
N MET A 113 -2.60 22.40 17.57
CA MET A 113 -3.15 21.50 16.55
C MET A 113 -2.04 20.89 15.69
N ALA A 114 -1.05 21.69 15.24
CA ALA A 114 0.09 21.18 14.49
C ALA A 114 0.93 20.15 15.25
N LEU A 115 1.08 20.30 16.57
CA LEU A 115 1.78 19.33 17.42
C LEU A 115 0.97 18.05 17.64
N VAL A 116 -0.36 18.14 17.67
CA VAL A 116 -1.22 16.95 17.79
C VAL A 116 -0.98 16.02 16.59
N TRP A 117 -0.83 16.58 15.39
CA TRP A 117 -0.59 15.81 14.17
C TRP A 117 0.80 15.16 14.07
N ILE A 118 1.67 15.30 15.08
CA ILE A 118 2.87 14.48 15.23
C ILE A 118 2.49 13.00 15.44
N ALA A 119 1.30 12.73 15.96
CA ALA A 119 0.77 11.39 16.20
C ALA A 119 0.81 10.50 14.95
N GLY A 120 0.23 10.94 13.83
CA GLY A 120 0.20 10.17 12.57
C GLY A 120 1.57 9.64 12.12
N PRO A 121 2.59 10.50 11.90
CA PRO A 121 3.93 10.07 11.50
C PRO A 121 4.64 9.18 12.54
N MET A 122 4.50 9.50 13.83
CA MET A 122 5.10 8.71 14.90
C MET A 122 4.49 7.31 14.99
N THR A 123 3.17 7.22 14.91
CA THR A 123 2.47 5.95 14.97
C THR A 123 2.70 5.13 13.70
N GLY A 124 2.69 5.74 12.52
CA GLY A 124 3.02 5.07 11.25
C GLY A 124 4.44 4.48 11.20
N THR A 125 5.43 5.13 11.83
CA THR A 125 6.80 4.60 11.88
C THR A 125 7.01 3.48 12.89
N LEU A 126 6.33 3.56 14.03
CA LEU A 126 6.55 2.65 15.16
C LEU A 126 5.57 1.47 15.13
N VAL A 127 4.29 1.75 14.92
CA VAL A 127 3.19 0.78 15.04
C VAL A 127 3.18 -0.18 13.86
N VAL A 128 3.39 0.30 12.63
CA VAL A 128 3.37 -0.56 11.43
C VAL A 128 4.36 -1.74 11.51
N PRO A 129 5.67 -1.54 11.77
CA PRO A 129 6.60 -2.67 11.89
C PRO A 129 6.32 -3.51 13.14
N TYR A 130 5.88 -2.88 14.25
CA TYR A 130 5.56 -3.61 15.48
C TYR A 130 4.37 -4.57 15.30
N VAL A 131 3.28 -4.10 14.69
CA VAL A 131 2.12 -4.92 14.38
C VAL A 131 2.47 -5.98 13.33
N GLY A 132 3.37 -5.69 12.39
CA GLY A 132 3.95 -6.68 11.47
C GLY A 132 4.52 -7.87 12.23
N VAL A 133 5.56 -7.64 13.04
CA VAL A 133 6.22 -8.69 13.83
C VAL A 133 5.26 -9.39 14.80
N LEU A 134 4.39 -8.64 15.47
CA LEU A 134 3.46 -9.19 16.44
C LEU A 134 2.40 -10.08 15.77
N SER A 135 1.88 -9.65 14.63
CA SER A 135 0.98 -10.48 13.82
C SER A 135 1.72 -11.66 13.20
N ASP A 136 3.02 -11.53 12.90
CA ASP A 136 3.84 -12.62 12.38
C ASP A 136 3.93 -13.83 13.31
N HIS A 137 3.91 -13.57 14.61
CA HIS A 137 3.98 -14.60 15.65
C HIS A 137 2.62 -15.18 16.07
N SER A 138 1.51 -14.66 15.53
CA SER A 138 0.18 -15.07 15.94
C SER A 138 -0.19 -16.45 15.38
N ARG A 139 -0.41 -17.42 16.28
CA ARG A 139 -0.85 -18.79 15.94
C ARG A 139 -2.29 -19.08 16.35
N ARG A 140 -3.18 -18.08 16.21
CA ARG A 140 -4.60 -18.26 16.54
C ARG A 140 -5.30 -19.05 15.43
N PRO A 141 -6.30 -19.89 15.75
CA PRO A 141 -7.06 -20.65 14.75
C PRO A 141 -7.87 -19.76 13.80
N TRP A 142 -8.05 -18.48 14.16
CA TRP A 142 -8.73 -17.50 13.33
C TRP A 142 -7.86 -16.92 12.21
N GLY A 143 -6.57 -17.29 12.17
CA GLY A 143 -5.58 -16.74 11.26
C GLY A 143 -4.54 -15.87 11.97
N LYS A 144 -3.47 -15.58 11.24
CA LYS A 144 -2.30 -14.82 11.68
C LYS A 144 -2.61 -13.32 11.66
N ARG A 145 -3.21 -12.80 10.59
CA ARG A 145 -3.51 -11.36 10.41
C ARG A 145 -4.91 -10.94 10.85
N ARG A 146 -5.93 -11.79 10.68
CA ARG A 146 -7.34 -11.45 10.97
C ARG A 146 -7.59 -10.88 12.38
N PRO A 147 -7.00 -11.39 13.47
CA PRO A 147 -7.21 -10.84 14.81
C PRO A 147 -6.77 -9.38 14.96
N TYR A 148 -5.66 -8.99 14.32
CA TYR A 148 -5.12 -7.62 14.38
C TYR A 148 -5.95 -6.68 13.52
N MET A 149 -6.39 -7.16 12.36
CA MET A 149 -7.29 -6.42 11.48
C MET A 149 -8.64 -6.11 12.17
N VAL A 150 -9.29 -7.09 12.81
CA VAL A 150 -10.56 -6.86 13.51
C VAL A 150 -10.35 -6.08 14.80
N GLY A 151 -9.35 -6.43 15.62
CA GLY A 151 -9.06 -5.72 16.86
C GLY A 151 -8.74 -4.24 16.64
N GLY A 152 -7.91 -3.93 15.65
CA GLY A 152 -7.64 -2.55 15.25
C GLY A 152 -8.89 -1.84 14.73
N SER A 153 -9.78 -2.55 14.01
CA SER A 153 -10.99 -1.95 13.45
C SER A 153 -11.98 -1.57 14.55
N VAL A 154 -12.15 -2.44 15.56
CA VAL A 154 -12.93 -2.14 16.76
C VAL A 154 -12.34 -0.95 17.50
N ALA A 155 -11.02 -0.91 17.70
CA ALA A 155 -10.36 0.22 18.33
C ALA A 155 -10.53 1.53 17.55
N THR A 156 -10.48 1.48 16.21
CA THR A 156 -10.72 2.62 15.32
C THR A 156 -12.16 3.12 15.43
N ILE A 157 -13.13 2.21 15.41
CA ILE A 157 -14.55 2.54 15.58
C ILE A 157 -14.79 3.22 16.93
N LEU A 158 -14.27 2.63 18.02
CA LEU A 158 -14.40 3.21 19.36
C LEU A 158 -13.70 4.58 19.45
N GLY A 159 -12.55 4.75 18.83
CA GLY A 159 -11.82 6.03 18.76
C GLY A 159 -12.60 7.12 18.02
N LEU A 160 -13.16 6.80 16.84
CA LEU A 160 -13.97 7.75 16.06
C LEU A 160 -15.25 8.15 16.81
N LEU A 161 -15.95 7.19 17.43
CA LEU A 161 -17.12 7.49 18.25
C LEU A 161 -16.73 8.29 19.50
N PHE A 162 -15.62 7.96 20.16
CA PHE A 162 -15.15 8.74 21.30
C PHE A 162 -14.88 10.20 20.91
N LEU A 163 -14.21 10.46 19.78
CA LEU A 163 -13.97 11.84 19.31
C LEU A 163 -15.27 12.55 18.93
N ALA A 164 -16.18 11.88 18.23
CA ALA A 164 -17.46 12.44 17.81
C ALA A 164 -18.29 12.95 18.99
N TRP A 165 -18.27 12.25 20.13
CA TRP A 165 -18.98 12.62 21.36
C TRP A 165 -18.06 13.04 22.52
N ALA A 166 -16.84 13.51 22.23
CA ALA A 166 -15.86 13.78 23.28
C ALA A 166 -16.34 14.84 24.28
N ARG A 167 -17.03 15.88 23.79
CA ARG A 167 -17.57 16.96 24.64
C ARG A 167 -18.64 16.41 25.59
N GLU A 168 -19.53 15.58 25.07
CA GLU A 168 -20.67 15.02 25.79
C GLU A 168 -20.23 13.93 26.78
N ILE A 169 -19.32 13.04 26.37
CA ILE A 169 -18.80 11.97 27.22
C ILE A 169 -18.01 12.56 28.38
N VAL A 170 -16.99 13.38 28.09
CA VAL A 170 -16.11 13.92 29.13
C VAL A 170 -16.83 14.97 29.98
N GLY A 171 -17.61 15.86 29.35
CA GLY A 171 -18.42 16.84 30.05
C GLY A 171 -19.49 16.20 30.92
N GLY A 172 -20.16 15.15 30.42
CA GLY A 172 -21.15 14.39 31.19
C GLY A 172 -20.55 13.67 32.39
N ILE A 173 -19.41 12.99 32.22
CA ILE A 173 -18.69 12.33 33.33
C ILE A 173 -18.30 13.36 34.40
N LEU A 174 -17.71 14.49 34.01
CA LEU A 174 -17.30 15.52 34.97
C LEU A 174 -18.50 16.21 35.65
N SER A 175 -19.61 16.37 34.93
CA SER A 175 -20.85 16.91 35.50
C SER A 175 -21.43 15.99 36.59
N ILE A 176 -21.31 14.67 36.45
CA ILE A 176 -21.70 13.70 37.50
C ILE A 176 -20.89 13.93 38.79
N PHE A 177 -19.64 14.38 38.68
CA PHE A 177 -18.79 14.73 39.83
C PHE A 177 -18.99 16.16 40.34
N GLY A 178 -20.02 16.88 39.86
CA GLY A 178 -20.36 18.23 40.31
C GLY A 178 -19.55 19.35 39.67
N ALA A 179 -18.82 19.09 38.58
CA ALA A 179 -18.13 20.14 37.83
C ALA A 179 -19.12 20.92 36.94
N ASP A 180 -19.02 22.25 36.94
CA ASP A 180 -19.80 23.11 36.04
C ASP A 180 -19.33 22.91 34.58
N PRO A 181 -20.23 22.50 33.65
CA PRO A 181 -19.90 22.34 32.23
C PRO A 181 -19.32 23.58 31.56
N ALA A 182 -19.61 24.78 32.08
CA ALA A 182 -19.10 26.04 31.55
C ALA A 182 -17.68 26.39 32.05
N SER A 183 -17.16 25.66 33.04
CA SER A 183 -15.85 25.93 33.64
C SER A 183 -14.70 25.73 32.64
N GLU A 184 -13.72 26.64 32.68
CA GLU A 184 -12.49 26.55 31.89
C GLU A 184 -11.70 25.26 32.16
N GLY A 185 -11.80 24.71 33.38
CA GLY A 185 -11.22 23.42 33.73
C GLY A 185 -11.81 22.26 32.92
N VAL A 186 -13.14 22.22 32.78
CA VAL A 186 -13.84 21.18 32.01
C VAL A 186 -13.48 21.26 30.53
N LYS A 187 -13.44 22.47 29.95
CA LYS A 187 -13.00 22.68 28.57
C LYS A 187 -11.58 22.18 28.34
N THR A 188 -10.67 22.46 29.27
CA THR A 188 -9.27 21.99 29.20
C THR A 188 -9.18 20.46 29.24
N VAL A 189 -9.95 19.80 30.12
CA VAL A 189 -9.98 18.34 30.20
C VAL A 189 -10.55 17.71 28.93
N ILE A 190 -11.61 18.28 28.36
CA ILE A 190 -12.16 17.85 27.06
C ILE A 190 -11.09 17.93 25.97
N ILE A 191 -10.35 19.05 25.90
CA ILE A 191 -9.25 19.23 24.94
C ILE A 191 -8.18 18.15 25.11
N ILE A 192 -7.71 17.92 26.34
CA ILE A 192 -6.67 16.91 26.62
C ILE A 192 -7.17 15.51 26.24
N ALA A 193 -8.40 15.18 26.61
CA ALA A 193 -9.02 13.89 26.29
C ALA A 193 -9.16 13.70 24.77
N ALA A 194 -9.56 14.73 24.03
CA ALA A 194 -9.64 14.67 22.57
C ALA A 194 -8.27 14.50 21.91
N VAL A 195 -7.22 15.17 22.41
CA VAL A 195 -5.84 14.99 21.93
C VAL A 195 -5.37 13.56 22.17
N VAL A 196 -5.56 13.02 23.37
CA VAL A 196 -5.25 11.61 23.66
C VAL A 196 -6.07 10.67 22.77
N GLY A 197 -7.35 10.99 22.55
CA GLY A 197 -8.23 10.24 21.66
C GLY A 197 -7.72 10.17 20.23
N ILE A 198 -7.20 11.28 19.68
CA ILE A 198 -6.58 11.30 18.34
C ILE A 198 -5.34 10.41 18.30
N TYR A 199 -4.47 10.46 19.32
CA TYR A 199 -3.29 9.59 19.37
C TYR A 199 -3.68 8.10 19.39
N VAL A 200 -4.70 7.75 20.17
CA VAL A 200 -5.23 6.37 20.22
C VAL A 200 -5.85 5.97 18.89
N LEU A 201 -6.60 6.88 18.25
CA LEU A 201 -7.19 6.67 16.93
C LEU A 201 -6.10 6.42 15.87
N ASP A 202 -5.06 7.25 15.84
CA ASP A 202 -3.93 7.13 14.90
C ASP A 202 -3.21 5.78 15.06
N ILE A 203 -2.98 5.32 16.30
CA ILE A 203 -2.42 3.99 16.57
C ILE A 203 -3.34 2.90 16.01
N ALA A 204 -4.65 3.01 16.22
CA ALA A 204 -5.63 2.03 15.76
C ALA A 204 -5.71 1.99 14.23
N ILE A 205 -5.81 3.14 13.57
CA ILE A 205 -5.86 3.25 12.10
C ILE A 205 -4.59 2.66 11.48
N ASN A 206 -3.41 3.00 12.00
CA ASN A 206 -2.15 2.45 11.50
C ASN A 206 -2.02 0.93 11.74
N THR A 207 -2.56 0.42 12.85
CA THR A 207 -2.65 -1.02 13.13
C THR A 207 -3.50 -1.74 12.09
N VAL A 208 -4.70 -1.21 11.79
CA VAL A 208 -5.59 -1.78 10.77
C VAL A 208 -4.95 -1.70 9.39
N GLN A 209 -4.34 -0.57 9.05
CA GLN A 209 -3.66 -0.38 7.76
C GLN A 209 -2.55 -1.41 7.55
N ALA A 210 -1.71 -1.62 8.56
CA ALA A 210 -0.64 -2.62 8.50
C ALA A 210 -1.20 -4.04 8.35
N ALA A 211 -2.23 -4.38 9.15
CA ALA A 211 -2.85 -5.70 9.11
C ALA A 211 -3.54 -5.98 7.77
N ILE A 212 -4.26 -5.01 7.19
CA ILE A 212 -4.90 -5.16 5.86
C ILE A 212 -3.84 -5.38 4.78
N ARG A 213 -2.75 -4.60 4.79
CA ARG A 213 -1.68 -4.75 3.78
C ARG A 213 -1.02 -6.11 3.84
N ALA A 214 -0.68 -6.57 5.05
CA ALA A 214 -0.11 -7.91 5.24
C ALA A 214 -1.11 -9.01 4.84
N PHE A 215 -2.38 -8.87 5.22
CA PHE A 215 -3.43 -9.81 4.85
C PHE A 215 -3.62 -9.94 3.33
N MET A 216 -3.55 -8.84 2.60
CA MET A 216 -3.65 -8.83 1.14
C MET A 216 -2.49 -9.60 0.49
N VAL A 217 -1.25 -9.39 0.96
CA VAL A 217 -0.07 -10.08 0.42
C VAL A 217 -0.10 -11.57 0.76
N ASP A 218 -0.50 -11.92 1.98
CA ASP A 218 -0.53 -13.31 2.46
C ASP A 218 -1.65 -14.15 1.78
N CYS A 219 -2.74 -13.52 1.33
CA CYS A 219 -3.88 -14.22 0.71
C CYS A 219 -3.92 -14.12 -0.82
N ALA A 220 -3.15 -13.21 -1.44
CA ALA A 220 -3.08 -13.11 -2.90
C ALA A 220 -2.03 -14.08 -3.48
N PRO A 221 -2.36 -14.86 -4.52
CA PRO A 221 -1.37 -15.66 -5.26
C PRO A 221 -0.24 -14.77 -5.79
N ALA A 222 0.99 -15.30 -5.81
CA ALA A 222 2.19 -14.51 -6.13
C ALA A 222 2.10 -13.86 -7.53
N HIS A 223 1.61 -14.59 -8.53
CA HIS A 223 1.41 -14.10 -9.89
C HIS A 223 0.28 -13.06 -10.03
N GLN A 224 -0.60 -12.93 -9.02
CA GLN A 224 -1.71 -11.96 -9.01
C GLN A 224 -1.52 -10.84 -7.97
N GLN A 225 -0.38 -10.74 -7.29
CA GLN A 225 -0.13 -9.69 -6.30
C GLN A 225 -0.18 -8.29 -6.91
N GLU A 226 0.29 -8.11 -8.15
CA GLU A 226 0.18 -6.84 -8.86
C GLU A 226 -1.28 -6.44 -9.09
N LEU A 227 -2.13 -7.40 -9.45
CA LEU A 227 -3.57 -7.19 -9.63
C LEU A 227 -4.25 -6.83 -8.30
N ALA A 228 -3.90 -7.51 -7.21
CA ALA A 228 -4.40 -7.19 -5.87
C ALA A 228 -4.01 -5.77 -5.45
N ASN A 229 -2.74 -5.40 -5.63
CA ASN A 229 -2.24 -4.05 -5.34
C ASN A 229 -2.93 -2.98 -6.22
N ALA A 230 -3.15 -3.26 -7.50
CA ALA A 230 -3.88 -2.37 -8.39
C ALA A 230 -5.34 -2.18 -7.95
N MET A 231 -6.02 -3.26 -7.51
CA MET A 231 -7.39 -3.18 -7.00
C MET A 231 -7.46 -2.39 -5.70
N ALA A 232 -6.53 -2.63 -4.77
CA ALA A 232 -6.43 -1.86 -3.52
C ALA A 232 -6.26 -0.36 -3.80
N SER A 233 -5.39 0.02 -4.74
CA SER A 233 -5.19 1.42 -5.14
C SER A 233 -6.48 2.06 -5.70
N ARG A 234 -7.24 1.32 -6.52
CA ARG A 234 -8.55 1.79 -7.03
C ARG A 234 -9.54 2.00 -5.89
N LEU A 235 -9.62 1.06 -4.94
CA LEU A 235 -10.52 1.15 -3.80
C LEU A 235 -10.12 2.27 -2.82
N THR A 236 -8.83 2.56 -2.65
CA THR A 236 -8.37 3.79 -1.98
C THR A 236 -8.91 5.03 -2.68
N GLY A 237 -8.79 5.11 -4.01
CA GLY A 237 -9.32 6.24 -4.79
C GLY A 237 -10.83 6.42 -4.60
N VAL A 238 -11.60 5.32 -4.71
CA VAL A 238 -13.05 5.32 -4.50
C VAL A 238 -13.41 5.71 -3.06
N GLY A 239 -12.72 5.17 -2.05
CA GLY A 239 -12.96 5.50 -0.65
C GLY A 239 -12.73 6.98 -0.34
N ASN A 240 -11.68 7.60 -0.89
CA ASN A 240 -11.46 9.04 -0.77
C ASN A 240 -12.58 9.87 -1.40
N ILE A 241 -13.02 9.49 -2.61
CA ILE A 241 -14.10 10.20 -3.31
C ILE A 241 -15.40 10.11 -2.50
N VAL A 242 -15.79 8.90 -2.08
CA VAL A 242 -17.01 8.68 -1.28
C VAL A 242 -16.94 9.46 0.04
N GLY A 243 -15.81 9.40 0.74
CA GLY A 243 -15.59 10.10 1.98
C GLY A 243 -15.69 11.63 1.85
N PHE A 244 -15.07 12.21 0.83
CA PHE A 244 -15.14 13.65 0.59
C PHE A 244 -16.49 14.10 0.03
N ILE A 245 -17.22 13.27 -0.73
CA ILE A 245 -18.61 13.54 -1.10
C ILE A 245 -19.48 13.60 0.15
N ALA A 246 -19.37 12.61 1.04
CA ALA A 246 -20.11 12.60 2.30
C ALA A 246 -19.80 13.86 3.13
N GLY A 247 -18.53 14.26 3.21
CA GLY A 247 -18.16 15.47 3.96
C GLY A 247 -18.51 16.80 3.29
N TYR A 248 -18.88 16.82 2.01
CA TYR A 248 -19.39 18.01 1.32
C TYR A 248 -20.90 18.20 1.49
N ILE A 249 -21.67 17.11 1.44
CA ILE A 249 -23.13 17.11 1.60
C ILE A 249 -23.49 17.61 3.00
N ASP A 250 -24.64 18.30 3.11
CA ASP A 250 -25.18 18.73 4.40
C ASP A 250 -25.78 17.52 5.14
N LEU A 251 -24.95 16.78 5.86
CA LEU A 251 -25.38 15.55 6.50
C LEU A 251 -26.38 15.80 7.63
N PRO A 252 -26.22 16.82 8.51
CA PRO A 252 -27.21 17.12 9.55
C PRO A 252 -28.62 17.37 9.00
N ALA A 253 -28.75 17.95 7.80
CA ALA A 253 -30.05 18.19 7.18
C ALA A 253 -30.76 16.90 6.70
N HIS A 254 -30.00 15.86 6.32
CA HIS A 254 -30.53 14.62 5.73
C HIS A 254 -30.54 13.44 6.71
N LEU A 255 -29.55 13.37 7.60
CA LEU A 255 -29.27 12.26 8.52
C LEU A 255 -29.26 12.74 9.98
N TRP A 256 -30.22 13.59 10.34
CA TRP A 256 -30.35 14.20 11.67
C TRP A 256 -30.41 13.18 12.82
N PHE A 257 -30.82 11.94 12.56
CA PHE A 257 -30.93 10.88 13.57
C PHE A 257 -29.57 10.26 13.95
N LEU A 258 -28.52 10.42 13.14
CA LEU A 258 -27.18 9.87 13.41
C LEU A 258 -26.31 10.83 14.23
N GLY A 259 -26.68 12.10 14.30
CA GLY A 259 -25.94 13.13 15.04
C GLY A 259 -26.41 14.55 14.70
N ASP A 260 -26.04 15.46 15.57
CA ASP A 260 -26.34 16.90 15.51
C ASP A 260 -25.29 17.72 14.73
N THR A 261 -24.09 17.16 14.52
CA THR A 261 -23.00 17.84 13.79
C THR A 261 -22.52 17.03 12.59
N GLN A 262 -21.97 17.72 11.58
CA GLN A 262 -21.35 17.10 10.41
C GLN A 262 -20.30 16.05 10.82
N PHE A 263 -19.45 16.37 11.80
CA PHE A 263 -18.38 15.49 12.26
C PHE A 263 -18.91 14.19 12.88
N LYS A 264 -19.95 14.26 13.72
CA LYS A 264 -20.57 13.07 14.35
C LYS A 264 -21.09 12.10 13.29
N ILE A 265 -21.85 12.62 12.32
CA ILE A 265 -22.45 11.78 11.26
C ILE A 265 -21.36 11.15 10.39
N LEU A 266 -20.31 11.91 10.04
CA LEU A 266 -19.17 11.39 9.28
C LEU A 266 -18.42 10.27 10.01
N CYS A 267 -18.19 10.41 11.32
CA CYS A 267 -17.61 9.35 12.13
C CYS A 267 -18.47 8.09 12.11
N VAL A 268 -19.80 8.21 12.22
CA VAL A 268 -20.70 7.04 12.13
C VAL A 268 -20.64 6.37 10.76
N ILE A 269 -20.68 7.15 9.67
CA ILE A 269 -20.54 6.61 8.31
C ILE A 269 -19.21 5.88 8.14
N ALA A 270 -18.11 6.46 8.61
CA ALA A 270 -16.79 5.83 8.58
C ALA A 270 -16.76 4.53 9.40
N CYS A 271 -17.35 4.52 10.60
CA CYS A 271 -17.44 3.32 11.44
C CYS A 271 -18.22 2.19 10.75
N VAL A 272 -19.38 2.50 10.15
CA VAL A 272 -20.18 1.52 9.42
C VAL A 272 -19.43 1.01 8.20
N ALA A 273 -18.83 1.90 7.39
CA ALA A 273 -18.07 1.51 6.21
C ALA A 273 -16.85 0.64 6.55
N LEU A 274 -16.09 1.00 7.57
CA LEU A 274 -14.96 0.21 8.06
C LEU A 274 -15.42 -1.14 8.61
N GLY A 275 -16.44 -1.16 9.48
CA GLY A 275 -16.96 -2.38 10.08
C GLY A 275 -17.49 -3.36 9.03
N VAL A 276 -18.31 -2.88 8.08
CA VAL A 276 -18.87 -3.70 7.01
C VAL A 276 -17.78 -4.21 6.08
N SER A 277 -16.85 -3.37 5.63
CA SER A 277 -15.78 -3.79 4.72
C SER A 277 -14.83 -4.83 5.35
N ILE A 278 -14.48 -4.66 6.62
CA ILE A 278 -13.65 -5.62 7.37
C ILE A 278 -14.42 -6.92 7.62
N ALA A 279 -15.70 -6.84 7.97
CA ALA A 279 -16.54 -8.02 8.11
C ALA A 279 -16.66 -8.78 6.78
N LEU A 280 -16.93 -8.11 5.66
CA LEU A 280 -16.99 -8.73 4.35
C LEU A 280 -15.67 -9.41 3.97
N SER A 281 -14.54 -8.71 4.12
CA SER A 281 -13.23 -9.26 3.80
C SER A 281 -12.90 -10.47 4.68
N THR A 282 -13.07 -10.34 6.00
CA THR A 282 -12.71 -11.41 6.94
C THR A 282 -13.68 -12.59 6.90
N LEU A 283 -14.97 -12.41 6.61
CA LEU A 283 -15.93 -13.52 6.55
C LEU A 283 -15.82 -14.31 5.23
N THR A 284 -15.45 -13.64 4.14
CA THR A 284 -15.34 -14.28 2.82
C THR A 284 -13.96 -14.92 2.61
N ILE A 285 -12.89 -14.28 3.08
CA ILE A 285 -11.52 -14.71 2.87
C ILE A 285 -11.03 -15.48 4.09
N HIS A 286 -10.75 -16.77 3.89
CA HIS A 286 -10.17 -17.62 4.91
C HIS A 286 -8.66 -17.65 4.78
N GLU A 287 -7.99 -17.21 5.84
CA GLU A 287 -6.54 -17.30 5.97
C GLU A 287 -6.12 -18.75 6.23
N ARG A 288 -4.96 -19.15 5.68
CA ARG A 288 -4.36 -20.46 5.95
C ARG A 288 -4.13 -20.61 7.46
N ASP A 289 -4.38 -21.81 8.01
CA ASP A 289 -4.19 -22.05 9.43
C ASP A 289 -2.70 -21.92 9.80
N PRO A 290 -2.31 -20.91 10.61
CA PRO A 290 -0.90 -20.66 10.93
C PRO A 290 -0.27 -21.76 11.79
N ARG A 291 -1.09 -22.67 12.32
CA ARG A 291 -0.62 -23.85 13.05
C ARG A 291 -0.02 -24.91 12.14
N ALA A 292 -0.30 -24.84 10.83
CA ALA A 292 0.29 -25.71 9.82
C ALA A 292 1.72 -25.28 9.44
N ASP A 293 2.13 -24.07 9.81
CA ASP A 293 3.48 -23.57 9.56
C ASP A 293 4.46 -24.13 10.62
N GLY A 294 5.69 -24.44 10.18
CA GLY A 294 6.76 -25.07 10.99
C GLY A 294 7.10 -24.31 12.29
N SER A 295 8.06 -24.79 13.08
CA SER A 295 8.43 -24.13 14.35
C SER A 295 8.80 -22.65 14.15
N PRO A 296 8.41 -21.75 15.07
CA PRO A 296 8.59 -20.31 14.87
C PRO A 296 10.06 -19.93 14.67
N ALA A 297 10.31 -18.97 13.77
CA ALA A 297 11.64 -18.38 13.58
C ALA A 297 12.21 -17.94 14.94
N LYS A 298 13.46 -18.32 15.23
CA LYS A 298 14.11 -18.07 16.52
C LYS A 298 14.28 -16.57 16.75
N LYS A 299 13.65 -16.06 17.83
CA LYS A 299 13.75 -14.69 18.38
C LYS A 299 13.65 -13.58 17.33
N ALA A 300 12.45 -13.01 17.17
CA ALA A 300 12.32 -11.75 16.45
C ALA A 300 13.30 -10.70 17.01
N PRO A 301 14.04 -9.99 16.13
CA PRO A 301 14.87 -8.89 16.57
C PRO A 301 13.99 -7.86 17.28
N GLY A 302 14.45 -7.38 18.43
CA GLY A 302 13.76 -6.32 19.14
C GLY A 302 13.59 -5.06 18.27
N PHE A 303 12.63 -4.22 18.63
CA PHE A 303 12.40 -2.93 17.97
C PHE A 303 13.69 -2.09 17.85
N VAL A 304 14.47 -1.98 18.94
CA VAL A 304 15.69 -1.16 18.97
C VAL A 304 16.76 -1.62 17.98
N PRO A 305 17.17 -2.90 17.91
CA PRO A 305 18.14 -3.35 16.93
C PRO A 305 17.66 -3.17 15.48
N PHE A 306 16.36 -3.30 15.17
CA PHE A 306 15.84 -3.01 13.83
C PHE A 306 16.08 -1.56 13.41
N PHE A 307 15.75 -0.59 14.26
CA PHE A 307 15.99 0.83 13.96
C PHE A 307 17.49 1.15 13.86
N LEU A 308 18.32 0.58 14.73
CA LEU A 308 19.78 0.75 14.65
C LEU A 308 20.35 0.18 13.34
N THR A 309 19.81 -0.95 12.86
CA THR A 309 20.18 -1.52 11.56
C THR A 309 19.77 -0.59 10.42
N ILE A 310 18.55 -0.02 10.43
CA ILE A 310 18.13 1.00 9.45
C ILE A 310 19.13 2.16 9.43
N PHE A 311 19.46 2.74 10.58
CA PHE A 311 20.40 3.87 10.66
C PHE A 311 21.81 3.53 10.13
N LYS A 312 22.31 2.33 10.39
CA LYS A 312 23.60 1.85 9.83
C LYS A 312 23.50 1.64 8.32
N SER A 313 22.39 1.09 7.84
CA SER A 313 22.16 0.74 6.44
C SER A 313 21.91 1.96 5.54
N ILE A 314 21.46 3.09 6.09
CA ILE A 314 21.37 4.37 5.34
C ILE A 314 22.70 4.73 4.65
N LYS A 315 23.84 4.40 5.28
CA LYS A 315 25.17 4.68 4.69
C LYS A 315 25.55 3.73 3.55
N ARG A 316 24.91 2.57 3.44
CA ARG A 316 25.21 1.50 2.47
C ARG A 316 24.23 1.44 1.30
N LEU A 317 23.28 2.38 1.21
CA LEU A 317 22.27 2.41 0.16
C LEU A 317 22.89 2.58 -1.25
N PRO A 318 22.33 1.88 -2.26
CA PRO A 318 22.62 2.18 -3.65
C PRO A 318 22.40 3.66 -3.98
N PRO A 319 23.19 4.24 -4.90
CA PRO A 319 23.16 5.67 -5.18
C PRO A 319 21.83 6.15 -5.73
N GLN A 320 21.08 5.33 -6.49
CA GLN A 320 19.73 5.68 -6.97
C GLN A 320 18.73 5.74 -5.81
N THR A 321 18.63 4.68 -5.02
CA THR A 321 17.72 4.59 -3.86
C THR A 321 17.97 5.71 -2.86
N ARG A 322 19.24 6.07 -2.62
CA ARG A 322 19.61 7.20 -1.77
C ARG A 322 19.07 8.53 -2.31
N ARG A 323 19.15 8.78 -3.63
CA ARG A 323 18.60 9.99 -4.25
C ARG A 323 17.09 10.04 -4.15
N VAL A 324 16.40 8.93 -4.40
CA VAL A 324 14.93 8.85 -4.25
C VAL A 324 14.53 9.17 -2.81
N CYS A 325 15.23 8.61 -1.81
CA CYS A 325 14.98 8.91 -0.40
C CYS A 325 15.23 10.39 -0.05
N GLN A 326 16.25 11.03 -0.63
CA GLN A 326 16.48 12.48 -0.45
C GLN A 326 15.35 13.32 -1.02
N VAL A 327 14.85 12.98 -2.22
CA VAL A 327 13.70 13.66 -2.82
C VAL A 327 12.47 13.49 -1.94
N GLN A 328 12.17 12.26 -1.48
CA GLN A 328 11.05 11.99 -0.58
C GLN A 328 11.18 12.79 0.72
N PHE A 329 12.37 12.79 1.32
CA PHE A 329 12.62 13.51 2.56
C PHE A 329 12.26 14.99 2.46
N CYS A 330 12.71 15.68 1.40
CA CYS A 330 12.38 17.08 1.20
C CYS A 330 10.92 17.29 0.78
N ALA A 331 10.37 16.41 -0.07
CA ALA A 331 9.00 16.55 -0.57
C ALA A 331 7.95 16.39 0.54
N TRP A 332 8.14 15.44 1.46
CA TRP A 332 7.18 15.15 2.53
C TRP A 332 7.09 16.25 3.59
N VAL A 333 8.09 17.14 3.70
CA VAL A 333 7.94 18.37 4.51
C VAL A 333 6.82 19.25 3.96
N GLY A 334 6.65 19.31 2.63
CA GLY A 334 5.64 20.10 1.96
C GLY A 334 4.29 19.38 1.76
N PHE A 335 4.30 18.08 1.51
CA PHE A 335 3.07 17.30 1.37
C PHE A 335 2.29 17.19 2.69
N PHE A 336 2.99 17.18 3.83
CA PHE A 336 2.33 17.02 5.12
C PHE A 336 1.34 18.15 5.46
N PRO A 337 1.70 19.45 5.38
CA PRO A 337 0.74 20.53 5.57
C PRO A 337 -0.46 20.46 4.62
N LEU A 338 -0.26 20.02 3.37
CA LEU A 338 -1.37 19.84 2.44
C LEU A 338 -2.38 18.81 2.97
N LEU A 339 -1.93 17.69 3.52
CA LEU A 339 -2.82 16.62 3.98
C LEU A 339 -3.76 17.08 5.10
N PHE A 340 -3.24 17.81 6.09
CA PHE A 340 -4.01 18.14 7.31
C PHE A 340 -4.55 19.57 7.36
N TYR A 341 -3.98 20.52 6.60
CA TYR A 341 -4.37 21.94 6.69
C TYR A 341 -5.22 22.42 5.52
N THR A 342 -5.40 21.62 4.46
CA THR A 342 -6.16 22.04 3.26
C THR A 342 -7.59 22.50 3.58
N SER A 343 -8.34 21.73 4.37
CA SER A 343 -9.72 22.08 4.69
C SER A 343 -9.80 23.36 5.53
N SER A 344 -8.89 23.52 6.50
CA SER A 344 -8.78 24.74 7.32
C SER A 344 -8.28 25.95 6.52
N TYR A 345 -7.35 25.76 5.58
CA TYR A 345 -6.85 26.83 4.70
C TYR A 345 -7.96 27.39 3.82
N ILE A 346 -8.75 26.52 3.19
CA ILE A 346 -9.90 26.95 2.39
C ILE A 346 -10.99 27.53 3.28
N GLY A 347 -11.16 26.95 4.48
CA GLY A 347 -12.08 27.47 5.48
C GLY A 347 -11.75 28.92 5.84
N ASP A 348 -10.48 29.22 6.14
CA ASP A 348 -9.99 30.57 6.46
C ASP A 348 -10.30 31.56 5.31
N ILE A 349 -10.11 31.16 4.05
CA ILE A 349 -10.46 31.99 2.88
C ILE A 349 -11.98 32.22 2.77
N TYR A 350 -12.77 31.20 3.04
CA TYR A 350 -14.23 31.27 2.94
C TYR A 350 -14.84 32.19 4.01
N ILE A 351 -14.36 32.12 5.25
CA ILE A 351 -14.92 32.89 6.38
C ILE A 351 -14.51 34.35 6.37
N GLN A 352 -13.34 34.68 5.81
CA GLN A 352 -12.76 36.02 5.89
C GLN A 352 -13.70 37.16 5.46
N PRO A 353 -14.40 37.11 4.30
CA PRO A 353 -15.32 38.18 3.91
C PRO A 353 -16.51 38.35 4.88
N TYR A 354 -16.95 37.26 5.53
CA TYR A 354 -18.04 37.32 6.50
C TYR A 354 -17.58 37.95 7.83
N LEU A 355 -16.36 37.64 8.27
CA LEU A 355 -15.76 38.24 9.46
C LEU A 355 -15.44 39.73 9.28
N GLU A 356 -15.04 40.14 8.07
CA GLU A 356 -14.82 41.55 7.73
C GLU A 356 -16.13 42.36 7.75
N GLN A 357 -17.25 41.75 7.36
CA GLN A 357 -18.58 42.38 7.40
C GLN A 357 -19.15 42.43 8.82
N ASN A 358 -19.00 41.35 9.59
CA ASN A 358 -19.53 41.22 10.95
C ASN A 358 -18.42 40.77 11.93
N PRO A 359 -17.64 41.70 12.50
CA PRO A 359 -16.53 41.36 13.41
C PRO A 359 -16.96 40.78 14.77
N HIS A 360 -18.22 40.97 15.17
CA HIS A 360 -18.76 40.58 16.48
C HIS A 360 -19.85 39.51 16.37
N MET A 361 -19.61 38.43 15.62
CA MET A 361 -20.54 37.28 15.57
C MET A 361 -20.62 36.58 16.93
N THR A 362 -21.79 36.01 17.22
CA THR A 362 -21.95 35.13 18.39
C THR A 362 -21.15 33.82 18.19
N PRO A 363 -20.75 33.13 19.27
CA PRO A 363 -20.02 31.86 19.15
C PRO A 363 -20.76 30.79 18.34
N GLU A 364 -22.09 30.73 18.45
CA GLU A 364 -22.92 29.76 17.73
C GLU A 364 -22.99 30.06 16.22
N GLU A 365 -23.13 31.33 15.83
CA GLU A 365 -23.10 31.75 14.43
C GLU A 365 -21.72 31.48 13.82
N LEU A 366 -20.66 31.73 14.59
CA LEU A 366 -19.30 31.50 14.18
C LEU A 366 -19.04 30.01 13.92
N ASP A 367 -19.48 29.13 14.82
CA ASP A 367 -19.29 27.68 14.65
C ASP A 367 -20.07 27.13 13.45
N LYS A 368 -21.31 27.58 13.20
CA LYS A 368 -22.07 27.25 11.98
C LYS A 368 -21.36 27.73 10.72
N LEU A 369 -20.75 28.91 10.76
CA LEU A 369 -19.98 29.44 9.64
C LEU A 369 -18.73 28.58 9.37
N TYR A 370 -17.99 28.16 10.41
CA TYR A 370 -16.85 27.25 10.28
C TYR A 370 -17.24 25.85 9.79
N GLU A 371 -18.40 25.33 10.19
CA GLU A 371 -18.91 24.05 9.68
C GLU A 371 -19.17 24.13 8.17
N LYS A 372 -19.83 25.21 7.72
CA LYS A 372 -20.01 25.48 6.28
C LYS A 372 -18.68 25.66 5.55
N ALA A 373 -17.73 26.36 6.16
CA ALA A 373 -16.40 26.57 5.61
C ALA A 373 -15.62 25.24 5.46
N THR A 374 -15.76 24.34 6.44
CA THR A 374 -15.16 23.01 6.42
C THR A 374 -15.71 22.17 5.27
N ARG A 375 -17.02 22.20 5.02
CA ARG A 375 -17.64 21.51 3.87
C ARG A 375 -17.10 21.99 2.53
N VAL A 376 -16.88 23.29 2.39
CA VAL A 376 -16.24 23.87 1.19
C VAL A 376 -14.79 23.42 1.06
N GLY A 377 -14.06 23.30 2.17
CA GLY A 377 -12.73 22.69 2.22
C GLY A 377 -12.73 21.23 1.77
N THR A 378 -13.70 20.44 2.23
CA THR A 378 -13.88 19.03 1.81
C THR A 378 -14.16 18.92 0.32
N PHE A 379 -14.93 19.85 -0.27
CA PHE A 379 -15.14 19.88 -1.72
C PHE A 379 -13.82 20.02 -2.49
N ALA A 380 -12.86 20.80 -2.01
CA ALA A 380 -11.56 20.88 -2.68
C ALA A 380 -10.73 19.60 -2.54
N LEU A 381 -10.81 18.93 -1.39
CA LEU A 381 -10.22 17.60 -1.21
C LEU A 381 -10.86 16.57 -2.14
N LEU A 382 -12.16 16.68 -2.42
CA LEU A 382 -12.85 15.88 -3.45
C LEU A 382 -12.27 16.14 -4.85
N ILE A 383 -12.11 17.40 -5.26
CA ILE A 383 -11.47 17.74 -6.54
C ILE A 383 -10.05 17.19 -6.61
N ASN A 384 -9.26 17.33 -5.54
CA ASN A 384 -7.93 16.75 -5.43
C ASN A 384 -7.95 15.21 -5.60
N ALA A 385 -8.89 14.51 -4.97
CA ALA A 385 -9.04 13.06 -5.09
C ALA A 385 -9.42 12.63 -6.52
N ILE A 386 -10.34 13.35 -7.17
CA ILE A 386 -10.75 13.08 -8.57
C ILE A 386 -9.58 13.29 -9.53
N VAL A 387 -8.85 14.41 -9.40
CA VAL A 387 -7.67 14.69 -10.23
C VAL A 387 -6.58 13.65 -9.99
N SER A 388 -6.34 13.26 -8.73
CA SER A 388 -5.35 12.24 -8.39
C SER A 388 -5.72 10.88 -8.98
N LEU A 389 -6.97 10.44 -8.84
CA LEU A 389 -7.44 9.17 -9.43
C LEU A 389 -7.34 9.21 -10.95
N SER A 390 -7.77 10.30 -11.58
CA SER A 390 -7.66 10.48 -13.03
C SER A 390 -6.20 10.44 -13.48
N THR A 391 -5.30 11.09 -12.74
CA THR A 391 -3.87 11.06 -13.04
C THR A 391 -3.31 9.64 -12.93
N ASN A 392 -3.64 8.89 -11.87
CA ASN A 392 -3.18 7.51 -11.71
C ASN A 392 -3.70 6.58 -12.82
N VAL A 393 -4.91 6.82 -13.34
CA VAL A 393 -5.48 6.02 -14.43
C VAL A 393 -4.88 6.39 -15.78
N PHE A 394 -4.75 7.68 -16.08
CA PHE A 394 -4.41 8.14 -17.44
C PHE A 394 -2.92 8.37 -17.66
N LEU A 395 -2.19 8.85 -16.66
CA LEU A 395 -0.79 9.26 -16.80
C LEU A 395 0.15 8.12 -17.26
N PRO A 396 0.00 6.87 -16.80
CA PRO A 396 0.82 5.76 -17.28
C PRO A 396 0.75 5.53 -18.80
N PHE A 397 -0.34 5.90 -19.48
CA PHE A 397 -0.46 5.75 -20.94
C PHE A 397 0.42 6.75 -21.73
N PHE A 398 0.80 7.87 -21.11
CA PHE A 398 1.60 8.91 -21.75
C PHE A 398 3.10 8.77 -21.47
N ILE A 399 3.46 8.07 -20.39
CA ILE A 399 4.84 7.85 -19.97
C ILE A 399 5.41 6.69 -20.78
N ALA A 400 6.59 6.87 -21.37
CA ALA A 400 7.30 5.76 -22.00
C ALA A 400 7.66 4.70 -20.94
N PRO A 401 7.43 3.39 -21.18
CA PRO A 401 7.89 2.35 -20.27
C PRO A 401 9.38 2.57 -20.03
N THR A 402 9.72 2.91 -18.79
CA THR A 402 11.10 3.23 -18.40
C THR A 402 11.90 1.95 -18.20
N PHE A 403 11.20 0.83 -18.08
CA PHE A 403 11.73 -0.50 -17.86
C PHE A 403 10.96 -1.42 -18.80
N ASP A 404 11.59 -1.87 -19.88
CA ASP A 404 11.14 -3.09 -20.52
C ASP A 404 11.41 -4.19 -19.48
N SER A 405 10.38 -4.64 -18.79
CA SER A 405 10.35 -6.02 -18.36
C SER A 405 10.29 -6.82 -19.65
N GLN A 406 11.42 -7.01 -20.33
CA GLN A 406 11.55 -8.19 -21.15
C GLN A 406 11.49 -9.35 -20.16
N PRO A 407 10.40 -10.15 -20.12
CA PRO A 407 10.62 -11.53 -19.74
C PRO A 407 11.70 -12.00 -20.72
N VAL A 408 12.79 -12.55 -20.20
CA VAL A 408 13.77 -13.27 -21.01
C VAL A 408 12.95 -14.19 -21.91
N SER A 409 12.91 -13.86 -23.21
CA SER A 409 12.08 -14.60 -24.14
C SER A 409 12.70 -15.98 -24.26
N ALA A 410 12.04 -16.98 -23.67
CA ALA A 410 12.34 -18.38 -23.88
C ALA A 410 11.93 -18.79 -25.31
N THR A 411 12.47 -18.12 -26.32
CA THR A 411 12.47 -18.61 -27.69
C THR A 411 13.70 -19.49 -27.83
N ASN A 412 13.54 -20.78 -27.56
CA ASN A 412 14.19 -21.92 -28.25
C ASN A 412 13.95 -23.24 -27.46
N ALA A 413 12.69 -23.66 -27.32
CA ALA A 413 12.37 -25.06 -27.00
C ALA A 413 11.98 -25.78 -28.30
N PRO A 414 12.74 -26.79 -28.76
CA PRO A 414 12.45 -27.50 -29.99
C PRO A 414 11.24 -28.42 -29.80
N GLY A 415 10.13 -28.05 -30.43
CA GLY A 415 8.96 -28.90 -30.64
C GLY A 415 7.95 -28.84 -29.50
N HIS A 416 6.78 -28.26 -29.76
CA HIS A 416 5.46 -28.89 -29.60
C HIS A 416 4.38 -27.98 -30.19
N GLY A 417 3.47 -28.58 -30.95
CA GLY A 417 2.53 -27.87 -31.82
C GLY A 417 1.34 -27.20 -31.13
N THR A 418 0.95 -26.07 -31.70
CA THR A 418 -0.41 -25.51 -31.89
C THR A 418 -1.52 -25.91 -30.90
N GLY A 419 -1.95 -24.96 -30.05
CA GLY A 419 -3.14 -25.11 -29.19
C GLY A 419 -3.52 -23.91 -28.30
N MET A 420 -3.78 -22.74 -28.91
CA MET A 420 -4.73 -21.68 -28.49
C MET A 420 -5.07 -21.45 -26.99
N THR A 421 -4.44 -20.46 -26.34
CA THR A 421 -5.04 -19.62 -25.26
C THR A 421 -4.57 -18.17 -25.36
N THR A 422 -5.52 -17.29 -25.68
CA THR A 422 -5.34 -15.84 -25.89
C THR A 422 -5.25 -15.11 -24.55
N THR A 423 -4.05 -14.66 -24.15
CA THR A 423 -3.89 -13.47 -23.28
C THR A 423 -2.82 -12.56 -23.88
N MET A 424 -3.25 -11.37 -24.30
CA MET A 424 -2.50 -10.39 -25.05
C MET A 424 -1.28 -9.84 -24.29
N THR A 425 -0.09 -10.27 -24.68
CA THR A 425 1.07 -9.38 -24.79
C THR A 425 1.80 -9.70 -26.09
N THR A 426 2.05 -8.65 -26.85
CA THR A 426 2.43 -8.63 -28.27
C THR A 426 3.90 -8.98 -28.48
N THR A 427 4.19 -10.14 -29.07
CA THR A 427 5.38 -10.38 -29.91
C THR A 427 4.95 -11.14 -31.16
N VAL A 428 4.49 -10.41 -32.18
CA VAL A 428 4.43 -10.93 -33.55
C VAL A 428 4.81 -9.79 -34.49
N ASP A 429 6.12 -9.69 -34.78
CA ASP A 429 6.57 -9.14 -36.06
C ASP A 429 6.69 -10.31 -37.05
N SER A 430 5.56 -10.64 -37.64
CA SER A 430 5.49 -11.04 -39.05
C SER A 430 4.08 -10.71 -39.55
N GLU A 431 4.04 -9.90 -40.60
CA GLU A 431 2.87 -9.50 -41.38
C GLU A 431 1.85 -8.52 -40.74
N GLY A 432 2.07 -7.22 -41.00
CA GLY A 432 1.00 -6.37 -41.55
C GLY A 432 -0.13 -5.86 -40.65
N ARG A 433 -0.02 -5.84 -39.31
CA ARG A 433 -0.99 -5.15 -38.43
C ARG A 433 -0.37 -3.96 -37.70
N GLY A 434 -0.89 -2.77 -37.98
CA GLY A 434 -0.40 -1.50 -37.44
C GLY A 434 -0.34 -1.47 -35.91
N ARG A 435 0.64 -0.73 -35.38
CA ARG A 435 0.91 -0.53 -33.95
C ARG A 435 -0.38 -0.20 -33.16
N PRO A 436 -0.57 -0.74 -31.95
CA PRO A 436 -1.74 -0.44 -31.11
C PRO A 436 -1.91 1.08 -30.95
N TRP A 437 -3.14 1.58 -31.08
CA TRP A 437 -3.44 3.01 -30.98
C TRP A 437 -2.89 3.65 -29.69
N LEU A 438 -2.79 2.88 -28.60
CA LEU A 438 -2.22 3.26 -27.31
C LEU A 438 -0.74 3.66 -27.41
N GLU A 439 0.05 3.02 -28.29
CA GLU A 439 1.45 3.39 -28.49
C GLU A 439 1.62 4.75 -29.18
N ARG A 440 0.58 5.20 -29.90
CA ARG A 440 0.55 6.49 -30.59
C ARG A 440 0.23 7.66 -29.66
N LEU A 441 -0.28 7.41 -28.45
CA LEU A 441 -0.45 8.42 -27.40
C LEU A 441 0.84 8.70 -26.60
N ARG A 442 1.89 7.88 -26.76
CA ARG A 442 3.15 8.04 -26.04
C ARG A 442 3.87 9.29 -26.52
N ILE A 443 4.22 10.18 -25.60
CA ILE A 443 4.97 11.40 -25.91
C ILE A 443 6.46 11.07 -25.91
N PRO A 444 7.17 11.20 -27.06
CA PRO A 444 8.59 10.90 -27.12
C PRO A 444 9.38 11.82 -26.18
N GLY A 445 10.14 11.22 -25.25
CA GLY A 445 10.94 11.95 -24.27
C GLY A 445 10.23 12.30 -22.95
N PHE A 446 8.96 11.90 -22.75
CA PHE A 446 8.27 12.01 -21.47
C PHE A 446 8.53 10.76 -20.61
N THR A 447 9.62 10.80 -19.85
CA THR A 447 10.05 9.70 -18.95
C THR A 447 9.38 9.79 -17.58
N LEU A 448 9.39 8.68 -16.82
CA LEU A 448 8.85 8.63 -15.46
C LEU A 448 9.49 9.70 -14.56
N LYS A 449 10.81 9.87 -14.64
CA LYS A 449 11.54 10.89 -13.88
C LYS A 449 11.09 12.31 -14.26
N ARG A 450 10.94 12.62 -15.56
CA ARG A 450 10.51 13.96 -16.01
C ARG A 450 9.07 14.25 -15.58
N ALA A 451 8.18 13.27 -15.66
CA ALA A 451 6.83 13.38 -15.13
C ALA A 451 6.83 13.65 -13.62
N TRP A 452 7.65 12.92 -12.87
CA TRP A 452 7.77 13.10 -11.42
C TRP A 452 8.36 14.46 -11.04
N LEU A 453 9.45 14.87 -11.69
CA LEU A 453 10.06 16.20 -11.51
C LEU A 453 9.07 17.33 -11.84
N GLY A 454 8.35 17.21 -12.97
CA GLY A 454 7.32 18.17 -13.36
C GLY A 454 6.20 18.27 -12.33
N SER A 455 5.80 17.14 -11.74
CA SER A 455 4.80 17.11 -10.67
C SER A 455 5.29 17.80 -9.39
N LEU A 456 6.56 17.62 -9.00
CA LEU A 456 7.13 18.31 -7.83
C LEU A 456 7.23 19.82 -8.06
N ALA A 457 7.63 20.25 -9.26
CA ALA A 457 7.68 21.66 -9.63
C ALA A 457 6.27 22.29 -9.66
N LEU A 458 5.27 21.56 -10.19
CA LEU A 458 3.87 21.96 -10.16
C LEU A 458 3.38 22.14 -8.71
N PHE A 459 3.70 21.21 -7.82
CA PHE A 459 3.33 21.30 -6.40
C PHE A 459 3.92 22.53 -5.74
N ALA A 460 5.24 22.73 -5.91
CA ALA A 460 5.92 23.89 -5.36
C ALA A 460 5.28 25.21 -5.84
N GLY A 461 5.05 25.35 -7.14
CA GLY A 461 4.37 26.51 -7.72
C GLY A 461 2.96 26.71 -7.13
N ALA A 462 2.17 25.64 -7.04
CA ALA A 462 0.83 25.69 -6.45
C ALA A 462 0.87 26.13 -4.97
N MET A 463 1.85 25.64 -4.20
CA MET A 463 2.03 26.02 -2.80
C MET A 463 2.43 27.50 -2.64
N PHE A 464 3.30 28.04 -3.49
CA PHE A 464 3.60 29.49 -3.45
C PHE A 464 2.39 30.35 -3.82
N CYS A 465 1.56 29.89 -4.76
CA CYS A 465 0.33 30.58 -5.14
C CYS A 465 -0.67 30.72 -3.98
N THR A 466 -0.59 29.87 -2.94
CA THR A 466 -1.48 29.96 -1.76
C THR A 466 -1.38 31.31 -1.04
N LEU A 467 -0.24 31.99 -1.12
CA LEU A 467 -0.02 33.33 -0.54
C LEU A 467 -0.79 34.43 -1.27
N PHE A 468 -1.16 34.22 -2.52
CA PHE A 468 -1.78 35.24 -3.38
C PHE A 468 -3.27 35.01 -3.58
N VAL A 469 -3.71 33.75 -3.53
CA VAL A 469 -5.10 33.38 -3.72
C VAL A 469 -5.95 33.81 -2.53
N ARG A 470 -7.02 34.56 -2.84
CA ARG A 470 -8.04 35.03 -1.88
C ARG A 470 -9.45 34.56 -2.21
N SER A 471 -9.61 33.75 -3.25
CA SER A 471 -10.91 33.22 -3.65
C SER A 471 -10.95 31.72 -3.40
N VAL A 472 -12.10 31.25 -2.92
CA VAL A 472 -12.36 29.82 -2.71
C VAL A 472 -12.16 29.04 -3.99
N ARG A 473 -12.69 29.54 -5.13
CA ARG A 473 -12.56 28.89 -6.43
C ARG A 473 -11.10 28.73 -6.86
N GLY A 474 -10.29 29.78 -6.67
CA GLY A 474 -8.86 29.72 -6.96
C GLY A 474 -8.13 28.74 -6.04
N ALA A 475 -8.48 28.71 -4.75
CA ALA A 475 -7.86 27.80 -3.79
C ALA A 475 -8.22 26.34 -4.10
N THR A 476 -9.48 26.06 -4.42
CA THR A 476 -9.93 24.75 -4.89
C THR A 476 -9.20 24.30 -6.14
N ALA A 477 -8.97 25.19 -7.12
CA ALA A 477 -8.20 24.87 -8.31
C ALA A 477 -6.74 24.52 -8.00
N LEU A 478 -6.08 25.27 -7.10
CA LEU A 478 -4.70 24.97 -6.66
C LEU A 478 -4.60 23.61 -5.96
N ILE A 479 -5.53 23.32 -5.05
CA ILE A 479 -5.59 22.04 -4.34
C ILE A 479 -5.91 20.90 -5.32
N GLY A 480 -6.79 21.12 -6.30
CA GLY A 480 -7.04 20.18 -7.38
C GLY A 480 -5.78 19.85 -8.20
N LEU A 481 -4.98 20.86 -8.56
CA LEU A 481 -3.70 20.68 -9.26
C LEU A 481 -2.69 19.89 -8.43
N ALA A 482 -2.67 20.09 -7.11
CA ALA A 482 -1.85 19.29 -6.21
C ALA A 482 -2.20 17.79 -6.27
N GLY A 483 -3.40 17.42 -6.70
CA GLY A 483 -3.82 16.03 -6.92
C GLY A 483 -2.98 15.28 -7.95
N VAL A 484 -2.49 15.95 -8.99
CA VAL A 484 -1.55 15.37 -9.97
C VAL A 484 -0.24 14.95 -9.30
N THR A 485 0.20 15.77 -8.35
CA THR A 485 1.46 15.60 -7.64
C THR A 485 1.36 14.53 -6.57
N TRP A 486 0.20 14.46 -5.91
CA TRP A 486 -0.14 13.39 -4.98
C TRP A 486 -0.17 12.03 -5.69
N ALA A 487 -0.82 11.95 -6.86
CA ALA A 487 -0.84 10.75 -7.69
C ALA A 487 0.58 10.24 -7.98
N MET A 488 1.47 11.11 -8.47
CA MET A 488 2.86 10.75 -8.77
C MET A 488 3.67 10.34 -7.54
N ALA A 489 3.45 11.00 -6.41
CA ALA A 489 4.17 10.68 -5.17
C ALA A 489 3.87 9.27 -4.64
N LEU A 490 2.68 8.72 -4.94
CA LEU A 490 2.25 7.41 -4.44
C LEU A 490 2.91 6.22 -5.13
N TRP A 491 3.39 6.34 -6.38
CA TRP A 491 3.90 5.19 -7.13
C TRP A 491 5.24 5.42 -7.84
N ALA A 492 5.54 6.64 -8.30
CA ALA A 492 6.81 6.89 -9.02
C ALA A 492 8.06 6.53 -8.19
N PRO A 493 8.15 6.84 -6.88
CA PRO A 493 9.30 6.47 -6.07
C PRO A 493 9.44 4.95 -5.93
N TRP A 494 8.31 4.26 -5.73
CA TRP A 494 8.28 2.80 -5.61
C TRP A 494 8.71 2.13 -6.90
N ALA A 495 8.23 2.61 -8.05
CA ALA A 495 8.62 2.09 -9.36
C ALA A 495 10.12 2.26 -9.64
N ILE A 496 10.73 3.37 -9.20
CA ILE A 496 12.18 3.59 -9.35
C ILE A 496 12.97 2.68 -8.39
N ILE A 497 12.52 2.54 -7.14
CA ILE A 497 13.18 1.68 -6.15
C ILE A 497 13.08 0.21 -6.53
N SER A 498 11.91 -0.26 -6.97
CA SER A 498 11.71 -1.66 -7.37
C SER A 498 12.57 -2.03 -8.58
N ALA A 499 12.69 -1.13 -9.57
CA ALA A 499 13.56 -1.33 -10.71
C ALA A 499 15.05 -1.40 -10.32
N GLU A 500 15.49 -0.56 -9.38
CA GLU A 500 16.87 -0.61 -8.87
C GLU A 500 17.15 -1.91 -8.09
N ILE A 501 16.19 -2.37 -7.27
CA ILE A 501 16.31 -3.64 -6.55
C ILE A 501 16.42 -4.80 -7.56
N SER A 502 15.51 -4.87 -8.53
CA SER A 502 15.54 -5.90 -9.57
C SER A 502 16.86 -5.93 -10.33
N ARG A 503 17.40 -4.76 -10.71
CA ARG A 503 18.72 -4.65 -11.34
C ARG A 503 19.84 -5.15 -10.44
N GLN A 504 19.84 -4.76 -9.17
CA GLN A 504 20.90 -5.14 -8.24
C GLN A 504 20.91 -6.66 -7.99
N ASN A 505 19.73 -7.26 -7.94
CA ASN A 505 19.57 -8.71 -7.82
C ASN A 505 20.10 -9.41 -9.09
N ALA A 506 19.79 -8.90 -10.28
CA ALA A 506 20.35 -9.42 -11.54
C ALA A 506 21.89 -9.37 -11.58
N ILE A 507 22.49 -8.24 -11.18
CA ILE A 507 23.96 -8.09 -11.13
C ILE A 507 24.58 -9.07 -10.11
N ASN A 508 23.95 -9.26 -8.95
CA ASN A 508 24.46 -10.18 -7.94
C ASN A 508 24.37 -11.64 -8.43
N ARG A 509 23.28 -12.02 -9.10
CA ARG A 509 23.14 -13.35 -9.73
C ARG A 509 24.22 -13.58 -10.79
N ALA A 510 24.44 -12.62 -11.68
CA ALA A 510 25.48 -12.71 -12.70
C ALA A 510 26.88 -12.88 -12.10
N LYS A 511 27.23 -12.10 -11.06
CA LYS A 511 28.51 -12.26 -10.35
C LYS A 511 28.66 -13.63 -9.70
N LYS A 512 27.57 -14.17 -9.14
CA LYS A 512 27.59 -15.48 -8.50
C LYS A 512 27.82 -16.59 -9.54
N LEU A 513 27.17 -16.50 -10.71
CA LEU A 513 27.40 -17.42 -11.83
C LEU A 513 28.86 -17.35 -12.31
N GLN A 514 29.44 -16.15 -12.37
CA GLN A 514 30.85 -15.94 -12.71
C GLN A 514 31.82 -16.52 -11.67
N ASP A 515 31.53 -16.38 -10.38
CA ASP A 515 32.34 -16.97 -9.31
C ASP A 515 32.27 -18.51 -9.32
N MET A 516 31.10 -19.08 -9.67
CA MET A 516 30.90 -20.52 -9.84
C MET A 516 31.63 -21.07 -11.08
N SER A 517 31.60 -20.35 -12.21
CA SER A 517 32.32 -20.75 -13.42
C SER A 517 33.84 -20.68 -13.23
N CYS A 518 34.34 -19.65 -12.54
CA CYS A 518 35.78 -19.52 -12.22
C CYS A 518 36.29 -20.60 -11.26
N GLN A 519 35.43 -21.18 -10.40
CA GLN A 519 35.79 -22.33 -9.55
C GLN A 519 35.79 -23.67 -10.30
N ALA A 520 35.03 -23.81 -11.39
CA ALA A 520 34.98 -25.02 -12.20
C ALA A 520 36.24 -25.22 -13.06
N ASP A 521 36.99 -24.13 -13.36
CA ASP A 521 38.15 -24.13 -14.26
C ASP A 521 39.52 -24.39 -13.58
N VAL A 522 39.56 -24.87 -12.34
CA VAL A 522 40.84 -25.28 -11.71
C VAL A 522 41.26 -26.67 -12.26
N PRO A 523 42.40 -26.81 -12.98
CA PRO A 523 42.83 -28.11 -13.49
C PRO A 523 43.19 -29.03 -12.33
N SER A 524 42.49 -30.15 -12.23
CA SER A 524 42.76 -31.23 -11.28
C SER A 524 44.09 -31.91 -11.60
N THR A 525 45.19 -31.29 -11.18
CA THR A 525 46.53 -31.88 -11.26
C THR A 525 47.18 -31.91 -9.89
N SER A 526 46.80 -32.91 -9.08
CA SER A 526 47.71 -33.66 -8.19
C SER A 526 46.94 -34.67 -7.31
N LEU A 527 47.12 -35.97 -7.57
CA LEU A 527 47.07 -37.03 -6.55
C LEU A 527 48.41 -36.97 -5.77
N PRO A 528 48.46 -37.22 -4.43
CA PRO A 528 48.23 -38.58 -3.93
C PRO A 528 47.69 -38.76 -2.49
N SER A 529 47.34 -40.03 -2.24
CA SER A 529 47.34 -40.79 -0.97
C SER A 529 46.03 -40.95 -0.19
N LEU A 530 45.59 -42.22 -0.16
CA LEU A 530 44.71 -42.82 0.83
C LEU A 530 45.29 -42.60 2.24
N ASN A 531 44.50 -42.02 3.14
CA ASN A 531 44.16 -42.62 4.43
C ASN A 531 42.99 -41.89 5.06
N GLY A 532 42.07 -42.66 5.64
CA GLY A 532 40.69 -42.28 5.83
C GLY A 532 40.39 -41.39 7.03
N GLU A 533 39.26 -40.70 6.92
CA GLU A 533 38.31 -40.45 7.99
C GLU A 533 36.92 -40.30 7.35
N LEU A 534 35.97 -41.09 7.85
CA LEU A 534 34.55 -41.03 7.48
C LEU A 534 33.98 -39.69 7.95
N SER A 535 33.94 -38.70 7.05
CA SER A 535 33.13 -37.49 7.24
C SER A 535 31.80 -37.66 6.49
N HIS A 536 30.72 -37.44 7.22
CA HIS A 536 29.36 -37.40 6.72
C HIS A 536 29.25 -36.48 5.50
N GLY A 537 28.81 -37.04 4.37
CA GLY A 537 28.40 -36.27 3.21
C GLY A 537 27.16 -35.43 3.53
N ALA A 538 27.36 -34.15 3.78
CA ALA A 538 26.33 -33.13 3.63
C ALA A 538 26.47 -32.56 2.21
N SER A 539 25.41 -32.63 1.42
CA SER A 539 25.30 -31.90 0.16
C SER A 539 25.51 -30.39 0.42
N PRO A 540 26.52 -29.73 -0.16
CA PRO A 540 26.81 -28.32 0.14
C PRO A 540 25.81 -27.32 -0.47
N GLY A 541 24.90 -27.76 -1.34
CA GLY A 541 24.05 -26.86 -2.13
C GLY A 541 22.81 -26.33 -1.42
N ALA A 542 22.06 -27.19 -0.71
CA ALA A 542 20.71 -26.84 -0.25
C ALA A 542 20.68 -25.86 0.95
N HIS A 543 21.71 -25.88 1.81
CA HIS A 543 21.78 -25.00 2.98
C HIS A 543 22.24 -23.57 2.65
N VAL A 544 22.97 -23.41 1.53
CA VAL A 544 23.46 -22.11 1.07
C VAL A 544 22.31 -21.33 0.41
N ASP A 545 21.47 -21.99 -0.37
CA ASP A 545 20.33 -21.32 -1.04
C ASP A 545 19.29 -20.77 -0.03
N GLU A 546 19.00 -21.49 1.06
CA GLU A 546 18.05 -21.02 2.10
C GLU A 546 18.61 -19.82 2.92
N GLU A 547 19.89 -19.84 3.30
CA GLU A 547 20.52 -18.72 4.03
C GLU A 547 20.67 -17.47 3.14
N GLU A 548 20.82 -17.67 1.83
CA GLU A 548 20.96 -16.57 0.86
C GLU A 548 19.64 -15.88 0.50
N ASP A 549 18.55 -16.65 0.32
CA ASP A 549 17.21 -16.10 0.10
C ASP A 549 16.77 -15.26 1.32
N GLU A 550 17.15 -15.69 2.53
CA GLU A 550 16.95 -14.91 3.76
C GLU A 550 17.77 -13.60 3.74
N GLU A 551 19.03 -13.61 3.32
CA GLU A 551 19.85 -12.39 3.21
C GLU A 551 19.33 -11.39 2.17
N GLU A 552 18.87 -11.85 1.01
CA GLU A 552 18.34 -10.99 -0.07
C GLU A 552 17.00 -10.36 0.34
N THR A 553 16.16 -11.14 1.01
CA THR A 553 14.88 -10.68 1.59
C THR A 553 15.12 -9.64 2.68
N ASP A 554 16.09 -9.87 3.56
CA ASP A 554 16.47 -8.92 4.62
C ASP A 554 16.99 -7.60 4.05
N ARG A 555 17.80 -7.63 2.99
CA ARG A 555 18.30 -6.42 2.32
C ARG A 555 17.16 -5.62 1.69
N THR A 556 16.20 -6.28 1.05
CA THR A 556 15.02 -5.65 0.47
C THR A 556 14.15 -5.01 1.56
N GLY A 557 13.88 -5.74 2.64
CA GLY A 557 13.14 -5.24 3.80
C GLY A 557 13.79 -4.00 4.44
N VAL A 558 15.13 -3.99 4.55
CA VAL A 558 15.89 -2.83 5.03
C VAL A 558 15.74 -1.62 4.11
N ILE A 559 15.80 -1.81 2.79
CA ILE A 559 15.61 -0.72 1.81
C ILE A 559 14.20 -0.13 1.92
N LEU A 560 13.17 -0.96 2.01
CA LEU A 560 11.78 -0.52 2.24
C LEU A 560 11.63 0.23 3.57
N GLY A 561 12.26 -0.25 4.64
CA GLY A 561 12.25 0.41 5.95
C GLY A 561 12.89 1.80 5.92
N ILE A 562 14.02 1.94 5.22
CA ILE A 562 14.69 3.23 5.00
C ILE A 562 13.77 4.20 4.24
N HIS A 563 13.12 3.74 3.18
CA HIS A 563 12.20 4.57 2.41
C HIS A 563 11.05 5.09 3.28
N ASN A 564 10.45 4.23 4.11
CA ASN A 564 9.40 4.64 5.05
C ASN A 564 9.89 5.71 6.04
N MET A 565 11.11 5.57 6.56
CA MET A 565 11.72 6.60 7.42
C MET A 565 11.98 7.92 6.67
N ALA A 566 12.35 7.85 5.40
CA ALA A 566 12.51 9.03 4.54
C ALA A 566 11.17 9.74 4.27
N ILE A 567 10.04 9.09 4.47
CA ILE A 567 8.70 9.67 4.36
C ILE A 567 8.24 10.26 5.69
N ALA A 568 8.46 9.56 6.81
CA ALA A 568 7.84 9.92 8.08
C ALA A 568 8.63 10.93 8.93
N VAL A 569 9.96 10.87 8.96
CA VAL A 569 10.79 11.85 9.70
C VAL A 569 10.53 13.30 9.24
N PRO A 570 10.43 13.59 7.93
CA PRO A 570 10.06 14.92 7.44
C PRO A 570 8.74 15.47 7.99
N GLN A 571 7.77 14.60 8.28
CA GLN A 571 6.46 15.01 8.76
C GLN A 571 6.55 15.53 10.20
N ILE A 572 7.43 14.94 11.03
CA ILE A 572 7.76 15.45 12.37
C ILE A 572 8.44 16.82 12.27
N ILE A 573 9.30 17.03 11.28
CA ILE A 573 9.91 18.34 11.02
C ILE A 573 8.84 19.35 10.58
N ALA A 574 7.95 18.95 9.69
CA ALA A 574 6.87 19.79 9.18
C ALA A 574 5.88 20.22 10.27
N THR A 575 5.49 19.31 11.16
CA THR A 575 4.59 19.59 12.30
C THR A 575 5.22 20.57 13.30
N VAL A 576 6.44 20.31 13.75
CA VAL A 576 7.16 21.21 14.68
C VAL A 576 7.39 22.57 14.02
N GLY A 577 7.82 22.60 12.76
CA GLY A 577 7.99 23.83 11.98
C GLY A 577 6.69 24.62 11.85
N SER A 578 5.59 23.94 11.49
CA SER A 578 4.25 24.54 11.41
C SER A 578 3.81 25.10 12.75
N SER A 579 4.04 24.37 13.85
CA SER A 579 3.71 24.82 15.20
C SER A 579 4.43 26.12 15.58
N ILE A 580 5.72 26.24 15.26
CA ILE A 580 6.51 27.45 15.49
C ILE A 580 5.96 28.61 14.65
N ILE A 581 5.68 28.38 13.36
CA ILE A 581 5.14 29.41 12.47
C ILE A 581 3.77 29.89 12.97
N PHE A 582 2.88 28.98 13.34
CA PHE A 582 1.57 29.34 13.90
C PHE A 582 1.72 30.12 15.19
N LYS A 583 2.68 29.80 16.07
CA LYS A 583 2.90 30.54 17.31
C LYS A 583 3.13 32.04 17.08
N PHE A 584 3.78 32.41 15.96
CA PHE A 584 4.08 33.81 15.63
C PHE A 584 3.06 34.47 14.69
N LEU A 585 2.45 33.71 13.78
CA LEU A 585 1.60 34.27 12.72
C LEU A 585 0.09 34.05 12.91
N GLN A 586 -0.32 33.07 13.73
CA GLN A 586 -1.74 32.79 13.91
C GLN A 586 -2.42 33.97 14.61
N LYS A 587 -3.65 34.28 14.21
CA LYS A 587 -4.48 35.22 14.93
C LYS A 587 -5.54 34.48 15.75
N PRO A 588 -6.16 35.11 16.77
CA PRO A 588 -7.25 34.49 17.50
C PRO A 588 -8.40 34.07 16.58
N ARG A 589 -9.04 32.95 16.91
CA ARG A 589 -10.19 32.42 16.15
C ARG A 589 -11.27 33.50 16.03
N GLY A 590 -11.79 33.70 14.82
CA GLY A 590 -12.82 34.70 14.54
C GLY A 590 -12.28 36.11 14.24
N THR A 591 -10.96 36.31 14.25
CA THR A 591 -10.38 37.60 13.84
C THR A 591 -10.06 37.63 12.33
N PRO A 592 -10.35 38.74 11.62
CA PRO A 592 -10.05 38.85 10.20
C PRO A 592 -8.56 38.81 9.86
N GLY A 593 -8.26 38.24 8.69
CA GLY A 593 -6.94 38.30 8.07
C GLY A 593 -5.88 37.39 8.70
N ASP A 594 -6.26 36.24 9.25
CA ASP A 594 -5.30 35.18 9.56
C ASP A 594 -4.86 34.51 8.25
N ARG A 595 -3.55 34.51 7.97
CA ARG A 595 -2.97 33.92 6.76
C ARG A 595 -1.91 32.86 7.07
N SER A 596 -1.87 32.42 8.32
CA SER A 596 -0.84 31.52 8.83
C SER A 596 -0.81 30.18 8.09
N MET A 597 -1.97 29.60 7.76
CA MET A 597 -2.08 28.36 6.99
C MET A 597 -1.43 28.49 5.61
N ALA A 598 -1.69 29.59 4.90
CA ALA A 598 -1.10 29.87 3.58
C ALA A 598 0.43 29.96 3.64
N VAL A 599 0.96 30.62 4.67
CA VAL A 599 2.41 30.77 4.86
C VAL A 599 3.07 29.41 5.11
N VAL A 600 2.48 28.58 5.95
CA VAL A 600 2.98 27.22 6.22
C VAL A 600 2.99 26.37 4.94
N MET A 601 1.91 26.40 4.15
CA MET A 601 1.84 25.68 2.88
C MET A 601 2.89 26.17 1.88
N ALA A 602 3.07 27.49 1.74
CA ALA A 602 4.06 28.07 0.84
C ALA A 602 5.51 27.74 1.24
N LEU A 603 5.83 27.76 2.53
CA LEU A 603 7.14 27.31 3.03
C LEU A 603 7.38 25.82 2.74
N GLY A 604 6.35 24.99 2.86
CA GLY A 604 6.35 23.61 2.39
C GLY A 604 6.69 23.49 0.90
N GLY A 605 6.14 24.37 0.06
CA GLY A 605 6.50 24.50 -1.36
C GLY A 605 7.98 24.77 -1.60
N GLY A 606 8.62 25.56 -0.74
CA GLY A 606 10.08 25.79 -0.77
C GLY A 606 10.90 24.52 -0.52
N PHE A 607 10.47 23.66 0.41
CA PHE A 607 11.10 22.35 0.60
C PHE A 607 10.90 21.41 -0.58
N VAL A 608 9.76 21.48 -1.27
CA VAL A 608 9.53 20.72 -2.51
C VAL A 608 10.37 21.26 -3.68
N LEU A 609 10.68 22.56 -3.74
CA LEU A 609 11.68 23.04 -4.71
C LEU A 609 13.06 22.43 -4.46
N LEU A 610 13.47 22.29 -3.20
CA LEU A 610 14.71 21.61 -2.85
C LEU A 610 14.67 20.12 -3.28
N SER A 611 13.51 19.47 -3.19
CA SER A 611 13.35 18.09 -3.67
C SER A 611 13.51 17.99 -5.19
N CYS A 612 13.09 19.01 -5.96
CA CYS A 612 13.30 19.08 -7.41
C CYS A 612 14.79 19.05 -7.78
N PHE A 613 15.65 19.74 -7.01
CA PHE A 613 17.11 19.72 -7.22
C PHE A 613 17.68 18.30 -7.11
N PHE A 614 17.27 17.53 -6.09
CA PHE A 614 17.67 16.13 -5.95
C PHE A 614 17.06 15.24 -7.04
N ALA A 615 15.83 15.51 -7.47
CA ALA A 615 15.14 14.73 -8.49
C ALA A 615 15.81 14.84 -9.88
N VAL A 616 16.41 15.98 -10.21
CA VAL A 616 17.21 16.14 -11.45
C VAL A 616 18.37 15.14 -11.50
N SER A 617 18.94 14.79 -10.34
CA SER A 617 20.07 13.87 -10.21
C SER A 617 19.69 12.39 -10.32
N VAL A 618 18.41 12.04 -10.31
CA VAL A 618 17.94 10.65 -10.52
C VAL A 618 18.19 10.25 -11.98
N ARG A 619 18.61 9.01 -12.27
CA ARG A 619 18.88 8.59 -13.66
C ARG A 619 17.58 8.21 -14.39
N ASP A 620 17.48 8.57 -15.67
CA ASP A 620 16.34 8.24 -16.54
C ASP A 620 16.38 6.80 -17.06
N ARG A 621 17.58 6.21 -17.17
CA ARG A 621 17.83 4.83 -17.58
C ARG A 621 18.91 4.22 -16.69
N PRO A 622 18.80 2.96 -16.27
CA PRO A 622 19.95 2.23 -15.75
C PRO A 622 21.04 2.22 -16.85
N PRO A 623 22.34 2.38 -16.52
CA PRO A 623 23.38 2.08 -17.51
C PRO A 623 23.20 0.63 -17.98
N GLU A 624 23.38 0.34 -19.26
CA GLU A 624 23.30 -1.03 -19.77
C GLU A 624 24.07 -2.00 -18.86
N LEU A 625 23.52 -3.20 -18.64
CA LEU A 625 24.28 -4.25 -17.97
C LEU A 625 25.60 -4.40 -18.73
N PRO A 626 26.75 -4.61 -18.04
CA PRO A 626 28.01 -4.85 -18.72
C PRO A 626 27.83 -5.90 -19.82
N GLU A 627 28.41 -5.71 -21.01
CA GLU A 627 28.23 -6.63 -22.15
C GLU A 627 28.51 -8.10 -21.76
N GLU A 628 29.46 -8.32 -20.84
CA GLU A 628 29.78 -9.64 -20.26
C GLU A 628 28.56 -10.36 -19.65
N VAL A 629 27.66 -9.63 -18.97
CA VAL A 629 26.45 -10.19 -18.33
C VAL A 629 25.36 -10.52 -19.35
N VAL A 630 25.26 -9.74 -20.43
CA VAL A 630 24.26 -9.96 -21.50
C VAL A 630 24.67 -11.12 -22.40
N VAL A 631 25.98 -11.29 -22.61
CA VAL A 631 26.56 -12.33 -23.44
C VAL A 631 26.45 -13.71 -22.76
N GLU A 632 26.67 -13.80 -21.44
CA GLU A 632 26.57 -15.07 -20.70
C GLU A 632 25.13 -15.61 -20.64
N GLU A 633 24.13 -14.74 -20.48
CA GLU A 633 22.70 -15.13 -20.50
C GLU A 633 22.23 -15.59 -21.90
N GLN A 634 22.92 -15.15 -22.97
CA GLN A 634 22.69 -15.61 -24.35
C GLN A 634 23.49 -16.88 -24.71
N LEU A 635 24.59 -17.18 -24.00
CA LEU A 635 25.46 -18.34 -24.23
C LEU A 635 24.95 -19.64 -23.58
N GLU A 636 23.96 -19.58 -22.69
CA GLU A 636 23.31 -20.76 -22.10
C GLU A 636 22.27 -21.44 -23.02
N ALA A 637 22.11 -21.00 -24.27
CA ALA A 637 21.41 -21.78 -25.29
C ALA A 637 22.39 -22.81 -25.90
N PRO A 638 22.24 -24.13 -25.70
CA PRO A 638 23.19 -25.11 -26.22
C PRO A 638 23.15 -25.09 -27.75
N GLY A 639 24.22 -24.56 -28.35
CA GLY A 639 24.48 -24.65 -29.77
C GLY A 639 24.65 -26.11 -30.17
N GLY A 640 23.71 -26.63 -30.95
CA GLY A 640 23.88 -27.90 -31.65
C GLY A 640 24.97 -27.77 -32.71
N GLU A 641 26.14 -28.30 -32.43
CA GLU A 641 27.13 -28.64 -33.46
C GLU A 641 26.54 -29.72 -34.38
N ALA A 642 26.17 -29.33 -35.60
CA ALA A 642 25.94 -30.28 -36.69
C ALA A 642 27.28 -30.58 -37.37
N SER A 643 27.96 -31.61 -36.87
CA SER A 643 28.92 -32.40 -37.64
C SER A 643 28.16 -33.31 -38.60
N SER A 644 28.35 -33.18 -39.91
CA SER A 644 28.52 -34.33 -40.81
C SER A 644 28.89 -33.93 -42.24
N HIS A 645 29.82 -34.73 -42.76
CA HIS A 645 30.15 -34.95 -44.16
C HIS A 645 28.95 -35.28 -45.05
#